data_AF-A0ABD2B1V9-F1
#
_entry.id   AF-A0ABD2B1V9-F1
#
_cell.length_a   1.000
_cell.length_b   1.000
_cell.length_c   1.000
_cell.angle_alpha   90.00
_cell.angle_beta   90.00
_cell.angle_gamma   90.00
#
_symmetry.space_group_name_H-M   'P 1'
#
loop_
_entity.id
_entity.type
_entity.pdbx_description
1 polymer ?
#
loop_
_entity_poly.entity_id
_entity_poly.type
_entity_poly.pdbx_seq_one_letter_code
_entity_poly.pdbx_strand_id
1 'polypeptide(L)'
;MDMEMNAALGDDESESSQSSSEGSSASSTFCNLENDYARIIKEMKTNDALAAFETDYKKLFESLYKSHKNEKELTEKCNSLTNEIIENTQKITELQRNTEIDSSEITRLKQEIEKALKLADAAHTREQNAQEVIDNLRLNITKLSREIEVKNKQLAGEDESGASQRKEALLREREKLLGEMTTLKERLKNMTQYVGELEMKNINAEQKISEIQETLDIRTNEVSREKRGKERAEEDSRRLENELLIKNEDLENTNETLKTATDNIKKLENALKEQKIMDDKLQKELSKLTMKYFTIQSNLDNANIHIETMEKDIIEKDKVFRTTKYELNKTKEESAKYKSEKDILEKKFLRLNYEKGKLEQDIKQAITNVKNADHEITIFRKQQIEDKKHYDALIRDKNILSKTNENLKEQVKAFDHEILVHNLSRKKLERELNNSIYRENELREQIETIEKERDRYNFEMRELVKKIDDYINEIKLKQVEILDYKKQLRQSESKYRQQQNLFEIVRAEKNSCHKSLIEAQDDIQELKSKLQITNQQIEQLKEDISMKEADLIKKEFVLGRVEAERETLRVDLQSARKDISDLRREIDKMKEEEKRLRQTIHEADRDIARHKKDIDNVMNERNILGTQLVRRNDELCLQYNRMKILNGTLQRGKQQYNERLEDIRLLKLEVNKLRTEKVLLMKSIDNTSDMRHEIFHLNRNLTRERLKVMALEEEIQTPLNIHRWRKLEFSDPSAYEMLNKIQFLQKRVIKMSALIIDKEKRVQDTEKLYINLREIMAKQPGPQMTIALNKTRKALRDRGNKMKCLVSELNMYEVEINEYKFDMERMSKEMCELKTKYYAQKRKLQKTKENKSKSLMKPILPALPLKQKKFFGGGFNMTIPTSRSSLLDSA
;
A
#
# COMPACT_ATOMS: atom_id res chain seq x y z
N MET A 1 69.11 32.18 22.00
CA MET A 1 68.11 31.49 22.85
C MET A 1 66.79 31.59 22.11
N ASP A 2 66.55 30.84 21.04
CA ASP A 2 66.69 29.37 20.87
C ASP A 2 65.68 28.67 21.82
N MET A 3 64.73 27.83 21.38
CA MET A 3 64.41 27.27 20.05
C MET A 3 62.89 27.43 19.82
N GLU A 4 62.36 27.70 18.63
CA GLU A 4 62.35 26.87 17.40
C GLU A 4 61.79 25.46 17.57
N MET A 5 60.66 25.22 16.87
CA MET A 5 60.35 24.12 15.94
C MET A 5 58.82 23.98 15.89
N ASN A 6 58.14 24.55 14.88
CA ASN A 6 57.97 24.05 13.49
C ASN A 6 56.87 22.99 13.38
N ALA A 7 56.04 22.93 12.33
CA ALA A 7 55.94 23.73 11.10
C ALA A 7 54.46 23.64 10.58
N ALA A 8 53.87 24.65 9.92
CA ALA A 8 54.05 25.03 8.49
C ALA A 8 53.44 23.99 7.50
N LEU A 9 52.94 24.32 6.30
CA LEU A 9 52.64 25.57 5.58
C LEU A 9 51.85 25.20 4.29
N GLY A 10 51.39 26.20 3.51
CA GLY A 10 50.92 26.04 2.13
C GLY A 10 49.38 26.00 2.02
N ASP A 11 48.67 27.01 1.52
CA ASP A 11 48.78 27.80 0.26
C ASP A 11 48.36 27.07 -1.01
N ASP A 12 47.74 27.87 -1.89
CA ASP A 12 47.37 27.62 -3.29
C ASP A 12 46.30 26.52 -3.56
N GLU A 13 45.44 26.64 -4.58
CA GLU A 13 45.37 27.63 -5.65
C GLU A 13 43.91 27.87 -6.12
N SER A 14 43.76 28.80 -7.05
CA SER A 14 42.54 29.13 -7.80
C SER A 14 41.73 27.95 -8.35
N GLU A 15 40.40 28.12 -8.45
CA GLU A 15 39.77 28.08 -9.79
C GLU A 15 38.39 28.77 -9.86
N SER A 16 38.01 29.14 -11.08
CA SER A 16 36.78 29.85 -11.39
C SER A 16 35.55 28.94 -11.44
N SER A 17 34.44 29.39 -10.85
CA SER A 17 33.14 29.16 -11.49
C SER A 17 32.24 30.38 -11.33
N GLN A 18 31.92 31.02 -12.46
CA GLN A 18 30.83 31.97 -12.51
C GLN A 18 29.54 31.22 -12.15
N SER A 19 28.88 31.58 -11.04
CA SER A 19 27.48 31.20 -10.89
C SER A 19 26.69 32.01 -11.93
N SER A 20 26.40 31.35 -13.06
CA SER A 20 25.81 31.96 -14.24
C SER A 20 24.52 32.69 -13.88
N SER A 21 24.48 33.99 -14.17
CA SER A 21 23.24 34.76 -14.23
C SER A 21 22.46 34.41 -15.50
N GLU A 22 22.23 33.12 -15.75
CA GLU A 22 21.36 32.59 -16.80
C GLU A 22 19.93 32.41 -16.30
N GLY A 23 19.49 33.37 -15.47
CA GLY A 23 18.08 33.57 -15.18
C GLY A 23 17.31 33.90 -16.46
N SER A 24 16.77 32.86 -17.09
CA SER A 24 15.78 32.95 -18.18
C SER A 24 16.29 33.31 -19.58
N SER A 25 17.48 32.84 -19.98
CA SER A 25 17.82 32.76 -21.42
C SER A 25 16.90 31.75 -22.14
N ALA A 26 16.84 30.51 -21.62
CA ALA A 26 16.09 29.38 -22.21
C ALA A 26 14.61 29.69 -22.48
N SER A 27 13.89 30.30 -21.52
CA SER A 27 12.47 30.65 -21.71
C SER A 27 12.26 31.78 -22.72
N SER A 28 13.24 32.68 -22.91
CA SER A 28 13.17 33.71 -23.95
C SER A 28 13.46 33.11 -25.33
N THR A 29 14.44 32.19 -25.43
CA THR A 29 14.75 31.52 -26.69
C THR A 29 13.64 30.58 -27.14
N PHE A 30 12.94 29.91 -26.22
CA PHE A 30 11.81 29.04 -26.56
C PHE A 30 10.60 29.83 -27.09
N CYS A 31 10.27 30.99 -26.50
CA CYS A 31 9.23 31.87 -27.05
C CYS A 31 9.60 32.43 -28.43
N ASN A 32 10.89 32.65 -28.73
CA ASN A 32 11.32 33.02 -30.07
C ASN A 32 11.14 31.85 -31.05
N LEU A 33 11.54 30.63 -30.68
CA LEU A 33 11.35 29.41 -31.46
C LEU A 33 9.87 29.12 -31.77
N GLU A 34 8.95 29.40 -30.85
CA GLU A 34 7.50 29.23 -31.07
C GLU A 34 6.96 30.25 -32.10
N ASN A 35 7.45 31.50 -32.05
CA ASN A 35 7.13 32.53 -33.05
C ASN A 35 7.76 32.24 -34.42
N ASP A 36 8.99 31.71 -34.46
CA ASP A 36 9.67 31.31 -35.69
C ASP A 36 9.00 30.07 -36.30
N TYR A 37 8.58 29.08 -35.49
CA TYR A 37 7.78 27.94 -35.94
C TYR A 37 6.45 28.40 -36.58
N ALA A 38 5.71 29.30 -35.94
CA ALA A 38 4.47 29.84 -36.49
C ALA A 38 4.68 30.58 -37.84
N ARG A 39 5.83 31.25 -37.99
CA ARG A 39 6.24 31.93 -39.25
C ARG A 39 6.59 30.92 -40.33
N ILE A 40 7.47 29.96 -40.03
CA ILE A 40 7.96 28.95 -40.98
C ILE A 40 6.82 28.03 -41.46
N ILE A 41 5.91 27.61 -40.58
CA ILE A 41 4.70 26.85 -40.98
C ILE A 41 3.84 27.66 -41.96
N LYS A 42 3.74 28.98 -41.79
CA LYS A 42 2.97 29.85 -42.70
C LYS A 42 3.66 30.02 -44.05
N GLU A 43 4.99 30.11 -44.07
CA GLU A 43 5.80 30.20 -45.29
C GLU A 43 5.84 28.87 -46.07
N MET A 44 5.99 27.73 -45.38
CA MET A 44 5.92 26.39 -45.98
C MET A 44 4.58 26.11 -46.66
N LYS A 45 3.46 26.61 -46.11
CA LYS A 45 2.13 26.53 -46.73
C LYS A 45 1.96 27.37 -47.99
N THR A 46 2.82 28.36 -48.22
CA THR A 46 2.77 29.22 -49.41
C THR A 46 3.69 28.77 -50.53
N ASN A 47 4.46 27.69 -50.34
CA ASN A 47 5.44 27.19 -51.30
C ASN A 47 5.28 25.67 -51.47
N ASP A 48 4.72 25.24 -52.61
CA ASP A 48 4.38 23.83 -52.88
C ASP A 48 5.57 22.87 -52.74
N ALA A 49 6.80 23.32 -52.97
CA ALA A 49 8.00 22.51 -52.79
C ALA A 49 8.35 22.23 -51.31
N LEU A 50 7.86 23.06 -50.39
CA LEU A 50 8.10 22.93 -48.95
C LEU A 50 6.92 22.30 -48.19
N ALA A 51 5.72 22.30 -48.76
CA ALA A 51 4.52 21.71 -48.15
C ALA A 51 4.70 20.24 -47.74
N ALA A 52 5.48 19.46 -48.49
CA ALA A 52 5.81 18.07 -48.16
C ALA A 52 6.54 17.91 -46.80
N PHE A 53 7.38 18.90 -46.43
CA PHE A 53 8.15 18.89 -45.18
C PHE A 53 7.40 19.50 -43.99
N GLU A 54 6.24 20.14 -44.19
CA GLU A 54 5.44 20.73 -43.12
C GLU A 54 5.11 19.69 -42.03
N THR A 55 4.78 18.46 -42.45
CA THR A 55 4.40 17.36 -41.55
C THR A 55 5.53 16.92 -40.63
N ASP A 56 6.77 16.90 -41.12
CA ASP A 56 7.92 16.44 -40.34
C ASP A 56 8.50 17.56 -39.48
N TYR A 57 8.44 18.81 -39.96
CA TYR A 57 8.77 19.99 -39.16
C TYR A 57 7.82 20.14 -37.95
N LYS A 58 6.52 19.86 -38.13
CA LYS A 58 5.54 19.76 -37.02
C LYS A 58 5.94 18.71 -35.99
N LYS A 59 6.22 17.47 -36.40
CA LYS A 59 6.61 16.38 -35.49
C LYS A 59 7.89 16.72 -34.70
N LEU A 60 8.85 17.37 -35.36
CA LEU A 60 10.09 17.81 -34.72
C LEU A 60 9.83 18.88 -33.66
N PHE A 61 9.04 19.92 -33.99
CA PHE A 61 8.67 20.96 -33.04
C PHE A 61 7.81 20.44 -31.89
N GLU A 62 6.85 19.54 -32.14
CA GLU A 62 6.07 18.88 -31.08
C GLU A 62 6.94 18.06 -30.12
N SER A 63 7.97 17.40 -30.64
CA SER A 63 8.92 16.63 -29.82
C SER A 63 9.80 17.56 -28.97
N LEU A 64 10.29 18.65 -29.55
CA LEU A 64 11.03 19.69 -28.84
C LEU A 64 10.16 20.36 -27.76
N TYR A 65 8.89 20.66 -28.07
CA TYR A 65 7.94 21.26 -27.14
C TYR A 65 7.63 20.34 -25.96
N LYS A 66 7.44 19.03 -26.20
CA LYS A 66 7.29 18.01 -25.14
C LYS A 66 8.55 17.93 -24.28
N SER A 67 9.74 17.97 -24.88
CA SER A 67 11.01 17.96 -24.15
C SER A 67 11.17 19.18 -23.23
N HIS A 68 10.98 20.39 -23.76
CA HIS A 68 11.09 21.64 -22.99
C HIS A 68 10.01 21.74 -21.90
N LYS A 69 8.79 21.24 -22.15
CA LYS A 69 7.75 21.17 -21.13
C LYS A 69 8.16 20.23 -19.98
N ASN A 70 8.68 19.05 -20.29
CA ASN A 70 9.15 18.09 -19.27
C ASN A 70 10.35 18.66 -18.48
N GLU A 71 11.29 19.33 -19.15
CA GLU A 71 12.42 20.02 -18.51
C GLU A 71 11.94 21.12 -17.55
N LYS A 72 10.93 21.90 -17.95
CA LYS A 72 10.31 22.91 -17.09
C LYS A 72 9.61 22.30 -15.87
N GLU A 73 8.85 21.22 -16.04
CA GLU A 73 8.21 20.51 -14.93
C GLU A 73 9.25 19.88 -13.97
N LEU A 74 10.36 19.35 -14.49
CA LEU A 74 11.46 18.82 -13.70
C LEU A 74 12.22 19.92 -12.93
N THR A 75 12.50 21.06 -13.57
CA THR A 75 13.17 22.20 -12.91
C THR A 75 12.28 22.87 -11.86
N GLU A 76 10.98 23.01 -12.11
CA GLU A 76 10.00 23.44 -11.09
C GLU A 76 9.98 22.48 -9.88
N LYS A 77 10.05 21.17 -10.11
CA LYS A 77 10.10 20.16 -9.05
C LYS A 77 11.44 20.09 -8.31
N CYS A 78 12.57 20.32 -8.99
CA CYS A 78 13.87 20.48 -8.32
C CYS A 78 13.89 21.74 -7.45
N ASN A 79 13.29 22.84 -7.91
CA ASN A 79 13.15 24.06 -7.13
C ASN A 79 12.22 23.89 -5.92
N SER A 80 11.12 23.14 -6.02
CA SER A 80 10.26 22.85 -4.86
C SER A 80 10.99 22.01 -3.82
N LEU A 81 11.66 20.93 -4.23
CA LEU A 81 12.46 20.08 -3.34
C LEU A 81 13.61 20.85 -2.68
N THR A 82 14.28 21.75 -3.41
CA THR A 82 15.34 22.60 -2.85
C THR A 82 14.78 23.56 -1.78
N ASN A 83 13.61 24.15 -2.01
CA ASN A 83 12.95 25.00 -1.02
C ASN A 83 12.51 24.20 0.22
N GLU A 84 11.97 22.98 0.04
CA GLU A 84 11.61 22.08 1.13
C GLU A 84 12.84 21.68 1.98
N ILE A 85 13.98 21.41 1.35
CA ILE A 85 15.25 21.14 2.05
C ILE A 85 15.68 22.37 2.86
N ILE A 86 15.59 23.58 2.30
CA ILE A 86 15.94 24.83 3.00
C ILE A 86 15.00 25.07 4.20
N GLU A 87 13.68 24.90 4.03
CA GLU A 87 12.70 25.03 5.11
C GLU A 87 12.91 23.99 6.22
N ASN A 88 13.19 22.74 5.86
CA ASN A 88 13.43 21.68 6.84
C ASN A 88 14.77 21.89 7.57
N THR A 89 15.80 22.40 6.89
CA THR A 89 17.05 22.81 7.53
C THR A 89 16.82 23.93 8.55
N GLN A 90 16.00 24.93 8.21
CA GLN A 90 15.62 26.01 9.13
C GLN A 90 14.87 25.47 10.36
N LYS A 91 13.88 24.60 10.17
CA LYS A 91 13.15 23.94 11.27
C LYS A 91 14.08 23.14 12.19
N ILE A 92 15.06 22.41 11.63
CA ILE A 92 16.06 21.68 12.41
C ILE A 92 16.90 22.64 13.27
N THR A 93 17.38 23.75 12.71
CA THR A 93 18.14 24.75 13.49
C THR A 93 17.32 25.43 14.58
N GLU A 94 16.02 25.64 14.36
CA GLU A 94 15.10 26.22 15.36
C GLU A 94 14.81 25.21 16.49
N LEU A 95 14.62 23.93 16.17
CA LEU A 95 14.46 22.86 17.15
C LEU A 95 15.73 22.64 17.99
N GLN A 96 16.92 22.67 17.38
CA GLN A 96 18.20 22.59 18.09
C GLN A 96 18.34 23.73 19.10
N ARG A 97 18.06 24.98 18.67
CA ARG A 97 18.06 26.16 19.54
C ARG A 97 17.09 26.04 20.71
N ASN A 98 15.88 25.52 20.48
CA ASN A 98 14.91 25.31 21.57
C ASN A 98 15.39 24.23 22.54
N THR A 99 15.98 23.14 22.03
CA THR A 99 16.55 22.07 22.87
C THR A 99 17.69 22.58 23.76
N GLU A 100 18.53 23.49 23.26
CA GLU A 100 19.56 24.16 24.07
C GLU A 100 18.95 25.02 25.19
N ILE A 101 17.90 25.80 24.88
CA ILE A 101 17.18 26.62 25.87
C ILE A 101 16.55 25.72 26.95
N ASP A 102 15.82 24.68 26.56
CA ASP A 102 15.19 23.73 27.48
C ASP A 102 16.23 23.02 28.36
N SER A 103 17.39 22.66 27.80
CA SER A 103 18.49 22.07 28.59
C SER A 103 18.98 23.04 29.69
N SER A 104 19.05 24.34 29.37
CA SER A 104 19.45 25.37 30.34
C SER A 104 18.39 25.59 31.43
N GLU A 105 17.11 25.60 31.07
CA GLU A 105 15.98 25.69 32.00
C GLU A 105 15.94 24.48 32.95
N ILE A 106 16.14 23.27 32.43
CA ILE A 106 16.22 22.04 33.23
C ILE A 106 17.38 22.11 34.23
N THR A 107 18.54 22.66 33.86
CA THR A 107 19.65 22.83 34.82
C THR A 107 19.34 23.86 35.90
N ARG A 108 18.64 24.95 35.57
CA ARG A 108 18.16 25.95 36.54
C ARG A 108 17.18 25.32 37.55
N LEU A 109 16.17 24.61 37.05
CA LEU A 109 15.16 23.95 37.89
C LEU A 109 15.77 22.88 38.81
N LYS A 110 16.75 22.09 38.33
CA LYS A 110 17.49 21.15 39.18
C LYS A 110 18.22 21.84 40.34
N GLN A 111 18.83 23.00 40.11
CA GLN A 111 19.47 23.79 41.18
C GLN A 111 18.45 24.40 42.16
N GLU A 112 17.25 24.75 41.71
CA GLU A 112 16.17 25.23 42.58
C GLU A 112 15.60 24.10 43.46
N ILE A 113 15.43 22.89 42.92
CA ILE A 113 15.04 21.70 43.68
C ILE A 113 16.09 21.35 44.74
N GLU A 114 17.38 21.38 44.41
CA GLU A 114 18.45 21.08 45.36
C GLU A 114 18.50 22.10 46.53
N LYS A 115 18.20 23.38 46.25
CA LYS A 115 18.04 24.42 47.29
C LYS A 115 16.80 24.18 48.15
N ALA A 116 15.68 23.78 47.55
CA ALA A 116 14.44 23.48 48.28
C ALA A 116 14.61 22.28 49.22
N LEU A 117 15.29 21.21 48.78
CA LEU A 117 15.61 20.05 49.62
C LEU A 117 16.48 20.44 50.82
N LYS A 118 17.56 21.21 50.60
CA LYS A 118 18.43 21.70 51.69
C LYS A 118 17.68 22.59 52.69
N LEU A 119 16.66 23.33 52.25
CA LEU A 119 15.78 24.10 53.13
C LEU A 119 14.80 23.22 53.91
N ALA A 120 14.30 22.13 53.32
CA ALA A 120 13.46 21.14 54.00
C ALA A 120 14.24 20.38 55.09
N ASP A 121 15.46 19.91 54.79
CA ASP A 121 16.35 19.27 55.77
C ASP A 121 16.70 20.22 56.93
N ALA A 122 16.94 21.50 56.63
CA ALA A 122 17.16 22.55 57.61
C ALA A 122 15.91 22.92 58.43
N ALA A 123 14.71 22.62 57.94
CA ALA A 123 13.46 22.76 58.70
C ALA A 123 13.23 21.54 59.60
N HIS A 124 13.42 20.33 59.08
CA HIS A 124 13.23 19.08 59.83
C HIS A 124 14.22 18.96 61.00
N THR A 125 15.48 19.35 60.81
CA THR A 125 16.47 19.41 61.92
C THR A 125 16.10 20.43 63.00
N ARG A 126 15.45 21.55 62.67
CA ARG A 126 14.91 22.49 63.67
C ARG A 126 13.71 21.91 64.42
N GLU A 127 12.83 21.20 63.71
CA GLU A 127 11.67 20.53 64.29
C GLU A 127 12.10 19.44 65.28
N GLN A 128 13.08 18.61 64.91
CA GLN A 128 13.66 17.60 65.80
C GLN A 128 14.27 18.23 67.07
N ASN A 129 15.07 19.29 66.92
CA ASN A 129 15.62 20.04 68.06
C ASN A 129 14.52 20.65 68.94
N ALA A 130 13.44 21.17 68.36
CA ALA A 130 12.30 21.70 69.10
C ALA A 130 11.55 20.60 69.87
N GLN A 131 11.42 19.41 69.28
CA GLN A 131 10.79 18.25 69.91
C GLN A 131 11.61 17.75 71.10
N GLU A 132 12.95 17.66 70.98
CA GLU A 132 13.84 17.34 72.09
C GLU A 132 13.76 18.38 73.23
N VAL A 133 13.62 19.67 72.91
CA VAL A 133 13.39 20.72 73.93
C VAL A 133 12.03 20.55 74.61
N ILE A 134 10.97 20.23 73.87
CA ILE A 134 9.63 19.98 74.43
C ILE A 134 9.62 18.78 75.38
N ASP A 135 10.28 17.67 75.02
CA ASP A 135 10.31 16.48 75.86
C ASP A 135 11.20 16.68 77.10
N ASN A 136 12.28 17.45 77.01
CA ASN A 136 13.03 17.91 78.18
C ASN A 136 12.20 18.83 79.11
N LEU A 137 11.39 19.74 78.56
CA LEU A 137 10.49 20.59 79.36
C LEU A 137 9.39 19.77 80.05
N ARG A 138 8.83 18.75 79.38
CA ARG A 138 7.89 17.79 79.99
C ARG A 138 8.53 16.99 81.13
N LEU A 139 9.81 16.60 80.99
CA LEU A 139 10.56 15.93 82.05
C LEU A 139 10.81 16.85 83.26
N ASN A 140 10.95 18.16 83.05
CA ASN A 140 11.11 19.13 84.13
C ASN A 140 9.77 19.46 84.82
N ILE A 141 8.66 19.56 84.07
CA ILE A 141 7.31 19.70 84.64
C ILE A 141 6.99 18.51 85.56
N THR A 142 7.29 17.27 85.15
CA THR A 142 7.05 16.07 85.99
C THR A 142 7.99 15.94 87.21
N LYS A 143 9.06 16.73 87.29
CA LYS A 143 9.88 16.88 88.51
C LYS A 143 9.28 17.94 89.43
N LEU A 144 8.97 19.13 88.91
CA LEU A 144 8.40 20.23 89.69
C LEU A 144 7.02 19.89 90.28
N SER A 145 6.18 19.14 89.57
CA SER A 145 4.89 18.65 90.10
C SER A 145 5.07 17.74 91.32
N ARG A 146 6.14 16.93 91.38
CA ARG A 146 6.44 16.09 92.56
C ARG A 146 6.94 16.90 93.75
N GLU A 147 7.67 17.99 93.53
CA GLU A 147 8.12 18.87 94.62
C GLU A 147 6.96 19.66 95.25
N ILE A 148 5.95 20.03 94.45
CA ILE A 148 4.73 20.71 94.93
C ILE A 148 3.84 19.74 95.74
N GLU A 149 3.73 18.46 95.35
CA GLU A 149 3.03 17.43 96.13
C GLU A 149 3.66 17.16 97.51
N VAL A 150 4.99 17.30 97.64
CA VAL A 150 5.70 17.09 98.91
C VAL A 150 5.59 18.31 99.84
N LYS A 151 5.59 19.54 99.32
CA LYS A 151 5.48 20.76 100.15
C LYS A 151 4.08 21.02 100.71
N ASN A 152 3.00 20.58 100.04
CA ASN A 152 1.63 20.82 100.51
C ASN A 152 1.17 19.90 101.68
N LYS A 153 2.07 19.11 102.28
CA LYS A 153 1.77 18.26 103.45
C LYS A 153 2.36 18.76 104.78
N GLN A 154 3.01 19.91 104.80
CA GLN A 154 3.52 20.54 106.03
C GLN A 154 3.24 22.04 106.00
N LEU A 155 2.25 22.49 106.79
CA LEU A 155 2.17 23.76 107.53
C LEU A 155 0.72 24.05 107.93
N ALA A 156 0.36 23.67 109.15
CA ALA A 156 -0.81 24.17 109.88
C ALA A 156 -0.43 24.24 111.37
N GLY A 157 -0.60 25.39 112.01
CA GLY A 157 -0.35 25.56 113.45
C GLY A 157 -0.10 27.01 113.91
N GLU A 158 -0.88 27.41 114.92
CA GLU A 158 -0.53 28.29 116.06
C GLU A 158 -0.62 29.83 115.94
N ASP A 159 -1.81 30.34 116.32
CA ASP A 159 -2.13 30.95 117.63
C ASP A 159 -1.66 32.36 118.07
N GLU A 160 -2.67 33.26 118.09
CA GLU A 160 -3.24 33.98 119.24
C GLU A 160 -2.53 35.04 120.14
N SER A 161 -3.38 36.03 120.52
CA SER A 161 -3.51 36.68 121.84
C SER A 161 -2.92 38.08 122.10
N GLY A 162 -3.66 38.88 122.88
CA GLY A 162 -3.15 40.05 123.62
C GLY A 162 -3.88 41.38 123.42
N ALA A 163 -5.04 41.60 124.07
CA ALA A 163 -5.76 42.89 123.97
C ALA A 163 -6.38 43.40 125.30
N SER A 164 -5.61 44.15 126.11
CA SER A 164 -6.20 45.00 127.17
C SER A 164 -5.31 46.18 127.64
N GLN A 165 -5.11 47.18 126.79
CA GLN A 165 -4.79 48.57 127.19
C GLN A 165 -5.87 49.55 126.66
N ARG A 166 -7.13 49.10 126.72
CA ARG A 166 -8.29 49.61 125.96
C ARG A 166 -8.95 50.89 126.49
N LYS A 167 -8.19 51.92 126.92
CA LYS A 167 -8.81 53.22 127.20
C LYS A 167 -7.99 54.48 126.86
N GLU A 168 -6.67 54.46 127.07
CA GLU A 168 -5.81 55.54 126.54
C GLU A 168 -5.29 55.26 125.13
N ALA A 169 -5.27 53.99 124.70
CA ALA A 169 -5.01 53.63 123.32
C ALA A 169 -6.00 54.33 122.37
N LEU A 170 -7.32 54.24 122.64
CA LEU A 170 -8.41 54.63 121.72
C LEU A 170 -8.32 56.06 121.14
N LEU A 171 -7.71 57.03 121.82
CA LEU A 171 -7.50 58.38 121.26
C LEU A 171 -6.29 58.44 120.30
N ARG A 172 -5.17 57.80 120.64
CA ARG A 172 -4.04 57.64 119.71
C ARG A 172 -4.37 56.65 118.59
N GLU A 173 -5.26 55.71 118.86
CA GLU A 173 -5.82 54.76 117.91
C GLU A 173 -6.77 55.49 116.94
N ARG A 174 -7.51 56.52 117.36
CA ARG A 174 -8.28 57.36 116.43
C ARG A 174 -7.39 58.15 115.47
N GLU A 175 -6.27 58.68 115.94
CA GLU A 175 -5.30 59.40 115.07
C GLU A 175 -4.48 58.44 114.21
N LYS A 176 -4.03 57.29 114.75
CA LYS A 176 -3.42 56.21 113.97
C LYS A 176 -4.38 55.66 112.93
N LEU A 177 -5.63 55.35 113.28
CA LEU A 177 -6.65 54.88 112.35
C LEU A 177 -7.01 55.96 111.32
N LEU A 178 -6.87 57.26 111.62
CA LEU A 178 -6.98 58.31 110.60
C LEU A 178 -5.79 58.31 109.64
N GLY A 179 -4.56 58.16 110.13
CA GLY A 179 -3.35 58.02 109.30
C GLY A 179 -3.29 56.70 108.51
N GLU A 180 -3.72 55.61 109.12
CA GLU A 180 -3.92 54.31 108.49
C GLU A 180 -5.07 54.40 107.49
N MET A 181 -6.14 55.16 107.74
CA MET A 181 -7.22 55.35 106.75
C MET A 181 -6.85 56.30 105.62
N THR A 182 -5.94 57.27 105.80
CA THR A 182 -5.37 58.04 104.69
C THR A 182 -4.39 57.21 103.87
N THR A 183 -3.47 56.49 104.51
CA THR A 183 -2.54 55.59 103.79
C THR A 183 -3.25 54.40 103.14
N LEU A 184 -4.31 53.85 103.77
CA LEU A 184 -5.19 52.86 103.14
C LEU A 184 -5.97 53.47 101.98
N LYS A 185 -6.52 54.70 102.09
CA LYS A 185 -7.14 55.39 100.94
C LYS A 185 -6.16 55.60 99.78
N GLU A 186 -4.93 55.99 100.08
CA GLU A 186 -3.89 56.23 99.09
C GLU A 186 -3.40 54.91 98.46
N ARG A 187 -3.28 53.86 99.26
CA ARG A 187 -3.05 52.48 98.79
C ARG A 187 -4.24 51.96 97.98
N LEU A 188 -5.48 52.27 98.34
CA LEU A 188 -6.68 51.88 97.61
C LEU A 188 -6.75 52.63 96.27
N LYS A 189 -6.38 53.92 96.23
CA LYS A 189 -6.23 54.72 95.00
C LYS A 189 -5.13 54.16 94.09
N ASN A 190 -3.97 53.80 94.64
CA ASN A 190 -2.89 53.20 93.87
C ASN A 190 -3.27 51.79 93.39
N MET A 191 -4.00 51.01 94.18
CA MET A 191 -4.53 49.70 93.78
C MET A 191 -5.65 49.82 92.74
N THR A 192 -6.54 50.81 92.79
CA THR A 192 -7.53 51.02 91.71
C THR A 192 -6.89 51.55 90.44
N GLN A 193 -5.85 52.39 90.53
CA GLN A 193 -5.05 52.76 89.36
C GLN A 193 -4.33 51.55 88.76
N TYR A 194 -3.72 50.69 89.59
CA TYR A 194 -3.08 49.46 89.15
C TYR A 194 -4.07 48.44 88.56
N VAL A 195 -5.28 48.31 89.14
CA VAL A 195 -6.37 47.51 88.57
C VAL A 195 -6.80 48.08 87.22
N GLY A 196 -6.98 49.40 87.08
CA GLY A 196 -7.27 50.02 85.79
C GLY A 196 -6.17 49.82 84.74
N GLU A 197 -4.89 49.85 85.14
CA GLU A 197 -3.77 49.51 84.26
C GLU A 197 -3.77 48.03 83.85
N LEU A 198 -4.16 47.11 84.75
CA LEU A 198 -4.32 45.69 84.45
C LEU A 198 -5.54 45.41 83.56
N GLU A 199 -6.67 46.09 83.78
CA GLU A 199 -7.87 46.02 82.93
C GLU A 199 -7.54 46.52 81.52
N MET A 200 -6.85 47.66 81.38
CA MET A 200 -6.39 48.15 80.07
C MET A 200 -5.38 47.21 79.40
N LYS A 201 -4.47 46.59 80.16
CA LYS A 201 -3.57 45.54 79.62
C LYS A 201 -4.34 44.29 79.20
N ASN A 202 -5.39 43.90 79.92
CA ASN A 202 -6.22 42.76 79.59
C ASN A 202 -7.06 43.02 78.33
N ILE A 203 -7.69 44.19 78.21
CA ILE A 203 -8.40 44.61 76.99
C ILE A 203 -7.46 44.61 75.78
N ASN A 204 -6.24 45.14 75.93
CA ASN A 204 -5.22 45.12 74.87
C ASN A 204 -4.74 43.69 74.54
N ALA A 205 -4.74 42.77 75.51
CA ALA A 205 -4.41 41.36 75.28
C ALA A 205 -5.56 40.62 74.57
N GLU A 206 -6.81 40.85 74.97
CA GLU A 206 -8.02 40.33 74.33
C GLU A 206 -8.15 40.82 72.88
N GLN A 207 -7.87 42.10 72.61
CA GLN A 207 -7.80 42.64 71.25
C GLN A 207 -6.73 41.93 70.42
N LYS A 208 -5.50 41.78 70.93
CA LYS A 208 -4.43 41.03 70.24
C LYS A 208 -4.78 39.55 70.03
N ILE A 209 -5.46 38.92 70.98
CA ILE A 209 -5.96 37.55 70.81
C ILE A 209 -6.99 37.50 69.68
N SER A 210 -7.92 38.46 69.61
CA SER A 210 -8.90 38.55 68.52
C SER A 210 -8.23 38.78 67.15
N GLU A 211 -7.24 39.67 67.06
CA GLU A 211 -6.46 39.92 65.84
C GLU A 211 -5.67 38.67 65.40
N ILE A 212 -5.05 37.96 66.36
CA ILE A 212 -4.35 36.70 66.09
C ILE A 212 -5.35 35.63 65.65
N GLN A 213 -6.53 35.55 66.27
CA GLN A 213 -7.59 34.61 65.89
C GLN A 213 -8.06 34.85 64.45
N GLU A 214 -8.33 36.11 64.08
CA GLU A 214 -8.77 36.49 62.74
C GLU A 214 -7.68 36.23 61.68
N THR A 215 -6.41 36.54 61.98
CA THR A 215 -5.30 36.20 61.07
C THR A 215 -5.10 34.69 60.94
N LEU A 216 -5.31 33.90 61.99
CA LEU A 216 -5.22 32.43 61.95
C LEU A 216 -6.38 31.83 61.14
N ASP A 217 -7.59 32.37 61.25
CA ASP A 217 -8.73 32.01 60.40
C ASP A 217 -8.49 32.39 58.93
N ILE A 218 -7.87 33.54 58.64
CA ILE A 218 -7.46 33.92 57.27
C ILE A 218 -6.41 32.93 56.74
N ARG A 219 -5.34 32.65 57.50
CA ARG A 219 -4.27 31.72 57.08
C ARG A 219 -4.75 30.29 56.89
N THR A 220 -5.62 29.77 57.77
CA THR A 220 -6.20 28.43 57.59
C THR A 220 -7.11 28.36 56.36
N ASN A 221 -7.86 29.43 56.07
CA ASN A 221 -8.63 29.53 54.83
C ASN A 221 -7.72 29.59 53.58
N GLU A 222 -6.62 30.34 53.61
CA GLU A 222 -5.60 30.38 52.55
C GLU A 222 -4.99 29.00 52.31
N VAL A 223 -4.48 28.33 53.35
CA VAL A 223 -3.93 26.96 53.27
C VAL A 223 -4.97 25.98 52.73
N SER A 224 -6.25 26.11 53.10
CA SER A 224 -7.32 25.27 52.53
C SER A 224 -7.58 25.51 51.05
N ARG A 225 -7.33 26.73 50.54
CA ARG A 225 -7.46 27.06 49.11
C ARG A 225 -6.24 26.58 48.34
N GLU A 226 -5.05 26.80 48.88
CA GLU A 226 -3.78 26.38 48.30
C GLU A 226 -3.69 24.84 48.22
N LYS A 227 -4.09 24.13 49.28
CA LYS A 227 -4.19 22.66 49.27
C LYS A 227 -5.13 22.16 48.17
N ARG A 228 -6.32 22.76 48.01
CA ARG A 228 -7.25 22.43 46.92
C ARG A 228 -6.73 22.82 45.53
N GLY A 229 -5.90 23.85 45.43
CA GLY A 229 -5.18 24.20 44.20
C GLY A 229 -4.13 23.15 43.84
N LYS A 230 -3.34 22.71 44.83
CA LYS A 230 -2.34 21.64 44.70
C LYS A 230 -2.97 20.31 44.32
N GLU A 231 -4.05 19.91 44.99
CA GLU A 231 -4.78 18.66 44.68
C GLU A 231 -5.27 18.64 43.22
N ARG A 232 -5.84 19.74 42.72
CA ARG A 232 -6.21 19.86 41.29
C ARG A 232 -5.00 19.81 40.37
N ALA A 233 -3.94 20.55 40.68
CA ALA A 233 -2.73 20.56 39.86
C ALA A 233 -2.05 19.17 39.82
N GLU A 234 -2.13 18.38 40.89
CA GLU A 234 -1.69 16.98 40.92
C GLU A 234 -2.61 16.06 40.10
N GLU A 235 -3.93 16.24 40.15
CA GLU A 235 -4.88 15.50 39.32
C GLU A 235 -4.71 15.83 37.83
N ASP A 236 -4.54 17.12 37.49
CA ASP A 236 -4.23 17.59 36.14
C ASP A 236 -2.89 17.07 35.64
N SER A 237 -1.84 17.07 36.48
CA SER A 237 -0.54 16.50 36.11
C SER A 237 -0.64 15.01 35.82
N ARG A 238 -1.34 14.22 36.66
CA ARG A 238 -1.55 12.79 36.41
C ARG A 238 -2.41 12.53 35.17
N ARG A 239 -3.40 13.38 34.89
CA ARG A 239 -4.18 13.31 33.66
C ARG A 239 -3.29 13.52 32.43
N LEU A 240 -2.47 14.57 32.45
CA LEU A 240 -1.52 14.87 31.38
C LEU A 240 -0.44 13.80 31.22
N GLU A 241 0.07 13.20 32.30
CA GLU A 241 0.98 12.06 32.27
C GLU A 241 0.33 10.83 31.61
N ASN A 242 -0.93 10.52 31.94
CA ASN A 242 -1.68 9.42 31.30
C ASN A 242 -1.97 9.72 29.81
N GLU A 243 -2.35 10.95 29.47
CA GLU A 243 -2.56 11.38 28.08
C GLU A 243 -1.26 11.32 27.26
N LEU A 244 -0.12 11.71 27.84
CA LEU A 244 1.20 11.55 27.23
C LEU A 244 1.59 10.08 27.07
N LEU A 245 1.25 9.21 28.02
CA LEU A 245 1.47 7.76 27.91
C LEU A 245 0.69 7.18 26.72
N ILE A 246 -0.62 7.47 26.64
CA ILE A 246 -1.48 7.05 25.53
C ILE A 246 -0.97 7.62 24.19
N LYS A 247 -0.52 8.88 24.17
CA LYS A 247 0.03 9.50 22.95
C LYS A 247 1.38 8.94 22.55
N ASN A 248 2.18 8.45 23.49
CA ASN A 248 3.42 7.72 23.19
C ASN A 248 3.11 6.31 22.64
N GLU A 249 2.15 5.59 23.21
CA GLU A 249 1.67 4.31 22.64
C GLU A 249 1.08 4.49 21.23
N ASP A 250 0.27 5.53 21.00
CA ASP A 250 -0.22 5.92 19.67
C ASP A 250 0.97 6.22 18.71
N LEU A 251 2.01 6.92 19.19
CA LEU A 251 3.21 7.23 18.40
C LEU A 251 4.06 6.00 18.10
N GLU A 252 4.19 5.04 19.02
CA GLU A 252 4.90 3.79 18.75
C GLU A 252 4.13 2.92 17.74
N ASN A 253 2.81 2.76 17.93
CA ASN A 253 1.93 2.05 16.99
C ASN A 253 1.95 2.69 15.58
N THR A 254 1.92 4.02 15.49
CA THR A 254 2.02 4.73 14.20
C THR A 254 3.42 4.64 13.59
N ASN A 255 4.49 4.58 14.39
CA ASN A 255 5.84 4.33 13.89
C ASN A 255 6.04 2.88 13.41
N GLU A 256 5.42 1.88 14.04
CA GLU A 256 5.46 0.49 13.57
C GLU A 256 4.68 0.29 12.26
N THR A 257 3.50 0.92 12.15
CA THR A 257 2.74 0.92 10.90
C THR A 257 3.46 1.70 9.78
N LEU A 258 4.17 2.79 10.10
CA LEU A 258 5.07 3.47 9.16
C LEU A 258 6.23 2.58 8.73
N LYS A 259 6.94 1.91 9.66
CA LYS A 259 8.03 0.98 9.33
C LYS A 259 7.55 -0.13 8.39
N THR A 260 6.47 -0.82 8.75
CA THR A 260 5.90 -1.89 7.91
C THR A 260 5.43 -1.39 6.55
N ALA A 261 4.84 -0.19 6.47
CA ALA A 261 4.52 0.46 5.20
C ALA A 261 5.78 0.76 4.36
N THR A 262 6.85 1.31 4.95
CA THR A 262 8.10 1.59 4.23
C THR A 262 8.79 0.32 3.74
N ASP A 263 8.74 -0.78 4.50
CA ASP A 263 9.30 -2.06 4.06
C ASP A 263 8.45 -2.73 2.98
N ASN A 264 7.14 -2.53 2.99
CA ASN A 264 6.27 -2.94 1.89
C ASN A 264 6.51 -2.10 0.62
N ILE A 265 6.74 -0.79 0.75
CA ILE A 265 7.16 0.07 -0.36
C ILE A 265 8.49 -0.44 -0.97
N LYS A 266 9.51 -0.71 -0.16
CA LYS A 266 10.80 -1.26 -0.64
C LYS A 266 10.63 -2.60 -1.37
N LYS A 267 9.75 -3.49 -0.89
CA LYS A 267 9.44 -4.76 -1.57
C LYS A 267 8.77 -4.52 -2.93
N LEU A 268 7.79 -3.62 -2.99
CA LEU A 268 7.12 -3.25 -4.24
C LEU A 268 8.07 -2.56 -5.23
N GLU A 269 8.98 -1.70 -4.77
CA GLU A 269 10.01 -1.08 -5.59
C GLU A 269 11.00 -2.11 -6.16
N ASN A 270 11.38 -3.13 -5.38
CA ASN A 270 12.25 -4.21 -5.84
C ASN A 270 11.52 -5.12 -6.84
N ALA A 271 10.29 -5.54 -6.55
CA ALA A 271 9.46 -6.30 -7.49
C ALA A 271 9.24 -5.54 -8.81
N LEU A 272 9.03 -4.22 -8.76
CA LEU A 272 8.88 -3.38 -9.96
C LEU A 272 10.20 -3.18 -10.74
N LYS A 273 11.36 -3.23 -10.07
CA LYS A 273 12.67 -3.30 -10.75
C LYS A 273 12.88 -4.66 -11.42
N GLU A 274 12.57 -5.76 -10.72
CA GLU A 274 12.68 -7.12 -11.26
C GLU A 274 11.75 -7.32 -12.46
N GLN A 275 10.50 -6.84 -12.39
CA GLN A 275 9.56 -6.86 -13.51
C GLN A 275 10.10 -6.06 -14.70
N LYS A 276 10.65 -4.84 -14.50
CA LYS A 276 11.28 -4.08 -15.58
C LYS A 276 12.45 -4.81 -16.22
N ILE A 277 13.27 -5.52 -15.44
CA ILE A 277 14.37 -6.34 -15.96
C ILE A 277 13.84 -7.55 -16.73
N MET A 278 12.70 -8.13 -16.33
CA MET A 278 12.02 -9.18 -17.07
C MET A 278 11.46 -8.65 -18.40
N ASP A 279 10.75 -7.53 -18.37
CA ASP A 279 10.17 -6.87 -19.55
C ASP A 279 11.28 -6.50 -20.55
N ASP A 280 12.41 -5.94 -20.11
CA ASP A 280 13.58 -5.66 -20.97
C ASP A 280 14.19 -6.93 -21.60
N LYS A 281 14.15 -8.07 -20.91
CA LYS A 281 14.60 -9.37 -21.46
C LYS A 281 13.60 -9.88 -22.49
N LEU A 282 12.30 -9.85 -22.17
CA LEU A 282 11.23 -10.23 -23.08
C LEU A 282 11.23 -9.36 -24.34
N GLN A 283 11.40 -8.04 -24.22
CA GLN A 283 11.53 -7.10 -25.34
C GLN A 283 12.71 -7.49 -26.26
N LYS A 284 13.86 -7.88 -25.69
CA LYS A 284 15.04 -8.35 -26.42
C LYS A 284 14.85 -9.73 -27.06
N GLU A 285 14.10 -10.63 -26.44
CA GLU A 285 13.76 -11.92 -27.04
C GLU A 285 12.73 -11.77 -28.17
N LEU A 286 11.74 -10.91 -27.97
CA LEU A 286 10.73 -10.57 -28.97
C LEU A 286 11.39 -9.91 -30.18
N SER A 287 12.33 -8.97 -30.00
CA SER A 287 13.10 -8.40 -31.11
C SER A 287 13.96 -9.44 -31.86
N LYS A 288 14.56 -10.40 -31.15
CA LYS A 288 15.29 -11.54 -31.77
C LYS A 288 14.34 -12.46 -32.56
N LEU A 289 13.14 -12.72 -32.04
CA LEU A 289 12.10 -13.51 -32.71
C LEU A 289 11.58 -12.78 -33.96
N THR A 290 11.35 -11.47 -33.89
CA THR A 290 10.98 -10.64 -35.04
C THR A 290 12.06 -10.65 -36.11
N MET A 291 13.34 -10.52 -35.75
CA MET A 291 14.45 -10.64 -36.71
C MET A 291 14.51 -12.04 -37.36
N LYS A 292 14.32 -13.12 -36.56
CA LYS A 292 14.22 -14.48 -37.10
C LYS A 292 13.04 -14.64 -38.06
N TYR A 293 11.87 -14.11 -37.71
CA TYR A 293 10.69 -14.11 -38.56
C TYR A 293 10.97 -13.41 -39.89
N PHE A 294 11.58 -12.22 -39.90
CA PHE A 294 11.98 -11.55 -41.14
C PHE A 294 12.98 -12.36 -41.97
N THR A 295 13.97 -13.02 -41.35
CA THR A 295 14.90 -13.89 -42.11
C THR A 295 14.21 -15.12 -42.70
N ILE A 296 13.26 -15.73 -42.00
CA ILE A 296 12.49 -16.87 -42.50
C ILE A 296 11.53 -16.43 -43.61
N GLN A 297 10.89 -15.28 -43.47
CA GLN A 297 10.03 -14.69 -44.51
C GLN A 297 10.85 -14.39 -45.78
N SER A 298 12.02 -13.75 -45.66
CA SER A 298 12.89 -13.51 -46.81
C SER A 298 13.38 -14.80 -47.47
N ASN A 299 13.68 -15.84 -46.68
CA ASN A 299 14.03 -17.16 -47.23
C ASN A 299 12.85 -17.85 -47.94
N LEU A 300 11.62 -17.69 -47.43
CA LEU A 300 10.40 -18.17 -48.07
C LEU A 300 10.15 -17.44 -49.40
N ASP A 301 10.28 -16.12 -49.42
CA ASP A 301 10.11 -15.30 -50.62
C ASP A 301 11.18 -15.64 -51.68
N ASN A 302 12.43 -15.84 -51.27
CA ASN A 302 13.50 -16.32 -52.15
C ASN A 302 13.23 -17.73 -52.70
N ALA A 303 12.69 -18.64 -51.88
CA ALA A 303 12.32 -19.99 -52.32
C ALA A 303 11.14 -19.95 -53.33
N ASN A 304 10.15 -19.08 -53.10
CA ASN A 304 9.04 -18.86 -54.03
C ASN A 304 9.52 -18.32 -55.38
N ILE A 305 10.43 -17.35 -55.38
CA ILE A 305 11.10 -16.86 -56.61
C ILE A 305 11.82 -18.00 -57.34
N HIS A 306 12.50 -18.89 -56.59
CA HIS A 306 13.19 -20.02 -57.20
C HIS A 306 12.23 -21.05 -57.80
N ILE A 307 11.09 -21.33 -57.14
CA ILE A 307 10.01 -22.17 -57.68
C ILE A 307 9.47 -21.56 -58.98
N GLU A 308 9.16 -20.26 -59.01
CA GLU A 308 8.73 -19.59 -60.24
C GLU A 308 9.76 -19.69 -61.38
N THR A 309 11.06 -19.63 -61.09
CA THR A 309 12.10 -19.82 -62.13
C THR A 309 12.09 -21.27 -62.65
N MET A 310 11.97 -22.26 -61.77
CA MET A 310 11.90 -23.67 -62.16
C MET A 310 10.63 -24.00 -62.96
N GLU A 311 9.50 -23.39 -62.63
CA GLU A 311 8.26 -23.52 -63.43
C GLU A 311 8.41 -22.95 -64.84
N LYS A 312 9.06 -21.78 -64.99
CA LYS A 312 9.37 -21.18 -66.30
C LYS A 312 10.31 -22.09 -67.11
N ASP A 313 11.37 -22.61 -66.49
CA ASP A 313 12.29 -23.56 -67.11
C ASP A 313 11.59 -24.85 -67.55
N ILE A 314 10.70 -25.41 -66.72
CA ILE A 314 9.89 -26.59 -67.07
C ILE A 314 9.01 -26.29 -68.29
N ILE A 315 8.32 -25.15 -68.32
CA ILE A 315 7.49 -24.73 -69.46
C ILE A 315 8.33 -24.59 -70.75
N GLU A 316 9.56 -24.09 -70.65
CA GLU A 316 10.46 -23.96 -71.79
C GLU A 316 11.00 -25.31 -72.27
N LYS A 317 11.44 -26.19 -71.36
CA LYS A 317 11.84 -27.56 -71.69
C LYS A 317 10.69 -28.36 -72.30
N ASP A 318 9.46 -28.17 -71.83
CA ASP A 318 8.29 -28.86 -72.37
C ASP A 318 7.94 -28.37 -73.79
N LYS A 319 8.15 -27.09 -74.12
CA LYS A 319 8.09 -26.60 -75.52
C LYS A 319 9.15 -27.28 -76.40
N VAL A 320 10.39 -27.35 -75.95
CA VAL A 320 11.50 -28.01 -76.68
C VAL A 320 11.26 -29.51 -76.85
N PHE A 321 10.64 -30.17 -75.86
CA PHE A 321 10.24 -31.58 -75.97
C PHE A 321 9.13 -31.78 -77.01
N ARG A 322 8.17 -30.86 -77.11
CA ARG A 322 7.12 -30.92 -78.14
C ARG A 322 7.68 -30.74 -79.56
N THR A 323 8.64 -29.85 -79.78
CA THR A 323 9.27 -29.66 -81.10
C THR A 323 10.13 -30.86 -81.49
N THR A 324 11.00 -31.36 -80.62
CA THR A 324 11.81 -32.56 -80.89
C THR A 324 10.94 -33.82 -81.08
N LYS A 325 9.81 -33.95 -80.38
CA LYS A 325 8.84 -35.03 -80.60
C LYS A 325 8.16 -34.94 -81.98
N TYR A 326 7.91 -33.75 -82.49
CA TYR A 326 7.39 -33.53 -83.84
C TYR A 326 8.43 -33.92 -84.91
N GLU A 327 9.68 -33.50 -84.75
CA GLU A 327 10.81 -33.88 -85.62
C GLU A 327 11.09 -35.39 -85.62
N LEU A 328 11.00 -36.05 -84.46
CA LEU A 328 11.13 -37.50 -84.31
C LEU A 328 10.01 -38.26 -85.05
N ASN A 329 8.79 -37.72 -85.08
CA ASN A 329 7.71 -38.32 -85.86
C ASN A 329 7.92 -38.15 -87.37
N LYS A 330 8.33 -36.95 -87.82
CA LYS A 330 8.65 -36.68 -89.23
C LYS A 330 9.75 -37.61 -89.76
N THR A 331 10.85 -37.77 -89.01
CA THR A 331 11.95 -38.68 -89.37
C THR A 331 11.53 -40.17 -89.35
N LYS A 332 10.60 -40.58 -88.48
CA LYS A 332 9.99 -41.92 -88.53
C LYS A 332 9.15 -42.13 -89.80
N GLU A 333 8.38 -41.14 -90.24
CA GLU A 333 7.63 -41.19 -91.49
C GLU A 333 8.55 -41.27 -92.73
N GLU A 334 9.65 -40.50 -92.73
CA GLU A 334 10.69 -40.57 -93.76
C GLU A 334 11.38 -41.94 -93.78
N SER A 335 11.74 -42.49 -92.61
CA SER A 335 12.30 -43.85 -92.49
C SER A 335 11.34 -44.94 -93.01
N ALA A 336 10.03 -44.80 -92.74
CA ALA A 336 9.02 -45.73 -93.25
C ALA A 336 8.90 -45.70 -94.79
N LYS A 337 9.02 -44.51 -95.41
CA LYS A 337 9.06 -44.37 -96.87
C LYS A 337 10.26 -45.10 -97.46
N TYR A 338 11.48 -44.83 -96.97
CA TYR A 338 12.70 -45.49 -97.45
C TYR A 338 12.66 -47.02 -97.26
N LYS A 339 12.02 -47.51 -96.20
CA LYS A 339 11.81 -48.96 -96.01
C LYS A 339 10.89 -49.55 -97.08
N SER A 340 9.80 -48.86 -97.44
CA SER A 340 8.91 -49.30 -98.52
C SER A 340 9.58 -49.27 -99.90
N GLU A 341 10.45 -48.29 -100.17
CA GLU A 341 11.24 -48.22 -101.40
C GLU A 341 12.26 -49.36 -101.49
N LYS A 342 12.93 -49.70 -100.36
CA LYS A 342 13.83 -50.86 -100.27
C LYS A 342 13.09 -52.15 -100.65
N ASP A 343 11.91 -52.39 -100.07
CA ASP A 343 11.13 -53.61 -100.34
C ASP A 343 10.68 -53.73 -101.82
N ILE A 344 10.47 -52.60 -102.51
CA ILE A 344 10.16 -52.57 -103.95
C ILE A 344 11.41 -52.90 -104.79
N LEU A 345 12.58 -52.37 -104.42
CA LEU A 345 13.87 -52.67 -105.05
C LEU A 345 14.27 -54.14 -104.87
N GLU A 346 14.10 -54.70 -103.68
CA GLU A 346 14.41 -56.10 -103.35
C GLU A 346 13.52 -57.07 -104.19
N LYS A 347 12.24 -56.72 -104.39
CA LYS A 347 11.33 -57.44 -105.30
C LYS A 347 11.70 -57.32 -106.78
N LYS A 348 12.28 -56.20 -107.23
CA LYS A 348 12.82 -56.08 -108.60
C LYS A 348 14.07 -56.94 -108.80
N PHE A 349 14.97 -56.95 -107.82
CA PHE A 349 16.20 -57.76 -107.85
C PHE A 349 15.90 -59.27 -107.96
N LEU A 350 14.89 -59.75 -107.24
CA LEU A 350 14.43 -61.15 -107.33
C LEU A 350 13.92 -61.54 -108.73
N ARG A 351 13.25 -60.64 -109.47
CA ARG A 351 12.82 -60.91 -110.86
C ARG A 351 14.01 -61.02 -111.81
N LEU A 352 14.97 -60.11 -111.72
CA LEU A 352 16.17 -60.11 -112.56
C LEU A 352 17.03 -61.37 -112.34
N ASN A 353 17.14 -61.86 -111.10
CA ASN A 353 17.82 -63.14 -110.83
C ASN A 353 17.10 -64.34 -111.44
N TYR A 354 15.76 -64.34 -111.48
CA TYR A 354 14.99 -65.41 -112.13
C TYR A 354 15.16 -65.40 -113.66
N GLU A 355 15.20 -64.22 -114.28
CA GLU A 355 15.49 -64.06 -115.72
C GLU A 355 16.93 -64.49 -116.07
N LYS A 356 17.91 -64.13 -115.23
CA LYS A 356 19.30 -64.60 -115.37
C LYS A 356 19.38 -66.13 -115.33
N GLY A 357 18.65 -66.78 -114.41
CA GLY A 357 18.62 -68.24 -114.28
C GLY A 357 18.11 -68.97 -115.52
N LYS A 358 17.15 -68.38 -116.26
CA LYS A 358 16.69 -68.92 -117.55
C LYS A 358 17.78 -68.85 -118.62
N LEU A 359 18.43 -67.70 -118.76
CA LEU A 359 19.52 -67.52 -119.73
C LEU A 359 20.72 -68.45 -119.46
N GLU A 360 21.04 -68.72 -118.19
CA GLU A 360 22.07 -69.71 -117.81
C GLU A 360 21.66 -71.16 -118.14
N GLN A 361 20.36 -71.46 -118.26
CA GLN A 361 19.84 -72.77 -118.67
C GLN A 361 19.89 -72.94 -120.21
N ASP A 362 19.55 -71.90 -120.97
CA ASP A 362 19.60 -71.91 -122.44
C ASP A 362 21.06 -72.08 -122.95
N ILE A 363 22.04 -71.46 -122.27
CA ILE A 363 23.47 -71.64 -122.57
C ILE A 363 23.90 -73.11 -122.38
N LYS A 364 23.40 -73.80 -121.34
CA LYS A 364 23.72 -75.22 -121.12
C LYS A 364 23.16 -76.11 -122.23
N GLN A 365 21.96 -75.81 -122.72
CA GLN A 365 21.34 -76.54 -123.84
C GLN A 365 22.12 -76.35 -125.15
N ALA A 366 22.66 -75.15 -125.41
CA ALA A 366 23.52 -74.90 -126.57
C ALA A 366 24.83 -75.70 -126.51
N ILE A 367 25.46 -75.81 -125.33
CA ILE A 367 26.71 -76.58 -125.14
C ILE A 367 26.50 -78.08 -125.42
N THR A 368 25.35 -78.65 -125.07
CA THR A 368 25.04 -80.06 -125.41
C THR A 368 24.88 -80.30 -126.91
N ASN A 369 24.36 -79.32 -127.67
CA ASN A 369 24.19 -79.48 -129.11
C ASN A 369 25.54 -79.44 -129.86
N VAL A 370 26.49 -78.62 -129.42
CA VAL A 370 27.86 -78.57 -129.99
C VAL A 370 28.58 -79.90 -129.82
N LYS A 371 28.47 -80.55 -128.64
CA LYS A 371 29.12 -81.84 -128.38
C LYS A 371 28.64 -82.99 -129.27
N ASN A 372 27.40 -82.93 -129.76
CA ASN A 372 26.87 -83.94 -130.66
C ASN A 372 27.44 -83.80 -132.08
N ALA A 373 27.63 -82.55 -132.56
CA ALA A 373 28.25 -82.28 -133.86
C ALA A 373 29.75 -82.68 -133.90
N ASP A 374 30.49 -82.50 -132.80
CA ASP A 374 31.88 -82.97 -132.70
C ASP A 374 31.99 -84.50 -132.88
N HIS A 375 30.97 -85.27 -132.45
CA HIS A 375 31.00 -86.73 -132.53
C HIS A 375 30.93 -87.23 -133.99
N GLU A 376 30.12 -86.59 -134.83
CA GLU A 376 29.98 -86.93 -136.25
C GLU A 376 31.28 -86.67 -137.04
N ILE A 377 32.01 -85.60 -136.71
CA ILE A 377 33.32 -85.28 -137.31
C ILE A 377 34.36 -86.38 -137.02
N THR A 378 34.31 -87.01 -135.84
CA THR A 378 35.21 -88.13 -135.50
C THR A 378 35.01 -89.39 -136.36
N ILE A 379 33.79 -89.62 -136.87
CA ILE A 379 33.47 -90.81 -137.67
C ILE A 379 34.10 -90.69 -139.05
N PHE A 380 33.92 -89.55 -139.74
CA PHE A 380 34.52 -89.30 -141.05
C PHE A 380 36.06 -89.34 -141.04
N ARG A 381 36.71 -89.00 -139.93
CA ARG A 381 38.17 -89.10 -139.79
C ARG A 381 38.71 -90.54 -139.74
N LYS A 382 37.89 -91.55 -139.39
CA LYS A 382 38.34 -92.96 -139.39
C LYS A 382 38.38 -93.57 -140.79
N GLN A 383 37.46 -93.19 -141.67
CA GLN A 383 37.41 -93.68 -143.06
C GLN A 383 38.67 -93.32 -143.87
N GLN A 384 39.36 -92.22 -143.52
CA GLN A 384 40.50 -91.67 -144.27
C GLN A 384 41.86 -92.36 -143.97
N ILE A 385 41.91 -93.29 -143.00
CA ILE A 385 43.18 -93.88 -142.52
C ILE A 385 43.49 -95.23 -143.21
N GLU A 386 42.48 -95.95 -143.70
CA GLU A 386 42.68 -97.26 -144.33
C GLU A 386 43.31 -97.16 -145.73
N ASP A 387 42.92 -96.15 -146.53
CA ASP A 387 43.48 -95.88 -147.86
C ASP A 387 44.98 -95.54 -147.86
N LYS A 388 45.56 -95.20 -146.71
CA LYS A 388 46.94 -94.68 -146.62
C LYS A 388 48.02 -95.74 -146.37
N LYS A 389 47.65 -97.00 -146.06
CA LYS A 389 48.62 -98.08 -145.79
C LYS A 389 49.07 -98.86 -147.04
N HIS A 390 48.56 -98.50 -148.21
CA HIS A 390 48.86 -99.20 -149.47
C HIS A 390 50.16 -98.74 -150.17
N TYR A 391 50.89 -97.76 -149.61
CA TYR A 391 52.01 -97.09 -150.30
C TYR A 391 53.42 -97.39 -149.73
N ASP A 392 53.57 -97.57 -148.41
CA ASP A 392 54.90 -97.66 -147.74
C ASP A 392 55.49 -99.08 -147.67
N ALA A 393 55.19 -99.90 -148.68
CA ALA A 393 55.93 -101.12 -148.92
C ALA A 393 57.29 -100.82 -149.60
N LEU A 394 58.21 -101.80 -149.53
CA LEU A 394 59.09 -102.18 -150.64
C LEU A 394 60.42 -101.44 -150.99
N ILE A 395 60.98 -100.47 -150.24
CA ILE A 395 62.38 -100.01 -150.52
C ILE A 395 63.27 -99.82 -149.28
N ARG A 396 63.76 -100.96 -148.76
CA ARG A 396 65.05 -101.23 -148.07
C ARG A 396 64.90 -102.53 -147.29
N ASP A 397 64.84 -103.66 -147.97
CA ASP A 397 65.95 -104.34 -148.66
C ASP A 397 67.15 -104.63 -147.74
N LYS A 398 67.56 -105.88 -147.49
CA LYS A 398 67.82 -107.03 -148.41
C LYS A 398 69.15 -106.87 -149.15
N ASN A 399 70.25 -107.28 -148.50
CA ASN A 399 71.06 -108.45 -148.93
C ASN A 399 72.50 -108.40 -148.42
N ILE A 400 72.80 -109.21 -147.41
CA ILE A 400 73.86 -110.24 -147.42
C ILE A 400 73.29 -111.36 -146.53
N LEU A 401 72.93 -112.57 -146.96
CA LEU A 401 73.20 -113.35 -148.17
C LEU A 401 74.67 -113.80 -148.36
N SER A 402 75.10 -114.72 -147.50
CA SER A 402 76.00 -115.81 -147.91
C SER A 402 75.88 -117.00 -146.95
N LYS A 403 75.49 -118.16 -147.49
CA LYS A 403 75.57 -119.52 -146.91
C LYS A 403 74.67 -119.77 -145.68
N THR A 404 73.49 -120.39 -145.79
CA THR A 404 73.00 -121.39 -146.78
C THR A 404 73.92 -122.62 -146.88
N ASN A 405 73.42 -123.84 -147.07
CA ASN A 405 72.41 -124.23 -148.04
C ASN A 405 71.81 -125.63 -147.73
N GLU A 406 70.79 -126.01 -148.52
CA GLU A 406 70.31 -127.38 -148.79
C GLU A 406 69.37 -128.06 -147.77
N ASN A 407 68.20 -128.61 -148.12
CA ASN A 407 67.48 -128.78 -149.41
C ASN A 407 65.96 -129.01 -149.12
N LEU A 408 64.94 -128.90 -150.00
CA LEU A 408 64.63 -128.17 -151.24
C LEU A 408 63.13 -128.46 -151.61
N LYS A 409 62.45 -127.53 -152.32
CA LYS A 409 61.44 -127.74 -153.40
C LYS A 409 60.02 -128.33 -153.12
N GLU A 410 58.93 -127.73 -153.64
CA GLU A 410 58.19 -127.94 -154.94
C GLU A 410 57.48 -129.32 -155.06
N GLN A 411 56.30 -129.54 -155.68
CA GLN A 411 55.17 -128.74 -156.22
C GLN A 411 53.99 -129.71 -156.59
N VAL A 412 52.72 -129.24 -156.59
CA VAL A 412 51.61 -129.64 -157.52
C VAL A 412 50.77 -130.97 -157.37
N LYS A 413 49.44 -130.77 -157.13
CA LYS A 413 48.19 -131.46 -157.60
C LYS A 413 47.80 -132.95 -157.31
N ALA A 414 46.61 -133.06 -156.67
CA ALA A 414 45.36 -133.79 -157.07
C ALA A 414 45.16 -135.33 -156.96
N PHE A 415 44.01 -135.67 -156.34
CA PHE A 415 43.10 -136.85 -156.40
C PHE A 415 43.55 -138.31 -156.11
N ASP A 416 42.81 -138.88 -155.14
CA ASP A 416 42.13 -140.20 -155.09
C ASP A 416 42.82 -141.57 -154.87
N HIS A 417 42.54 -142.09 -153.65
CA HIS A 417 41.85 -143.35 -153.30
C HIS A 417 42.59 -144.70 -153.09
N GLU A 418 41.99 -145.42 -152.13
CA GLU A 418 41.95 -146.86 -151.87
C GLU A 418 43.17 -147.65 -151.31
N ILE A 419 43.04 -147.98 -150.02
CA ILE A 419 43.16 -149.31 -149.39
C ILE A 419 43.65 -150.48 -150.29
N LEU A 420 44.75 -151.14 -149.90
CA LEU A 420 44.73 -152.60 -149.63
C LEU A 420 45.95 -153.14 -148.81
N VAL A 421 45.63 -154.00 -147.83
CA VAL A 421 46.49 -155.00 -147.15
C VAL A 421 47.54 -154.58 -146.10
N HIS A 422 47.06 -154.49 -144.85
CA HIS A 422 47.50 -155.26 -143.67
C HIS A 422 48.82 -156.10 -143.66
N ASN A 423 49.59 -155.89 -142.57
CA ASN A 423 50.21 -156.90 -141.68
C ASN A 423 51.34 -157.87 -142.14
N LEU A 424 52.34 -157.93 -141.25
CA LEU A 424 53.10 -159.11 -140.77
C LEU A 424 54.01 -159.92 -141.73
N SER A 425 55.32 -159.81 -141.48
CA SER A 425 56.25 -160.92 -141.19
C SER A 425 57.65 -160.32 -141.00
N ARG A 426 58.39 -160.42 -139.88
CA ARG A 426 58.51 -161.40 -138.78
C ARG A 426 59.14 -162.76 -139.14
N LYS A 427 60.48 -162.76 -139.11
CA LYS A 427 61.42 -163.85 -138.75
C LYS A 427 61.93 -164.81 -139.86
N LYS A 428 63.25 -164.69 -140.11
CA LYS A 428 64.30 -165.72 -139.90
C LYS A 428 65.54 -164.95 -139.39
N LEU A 429 66.06 -165.04 -138.16
CA LEU A 429 66.04 -166.04 -137.08
C LEU A 429 66.90 -167.30 -137.29
N GLU A 430 68.03 -167.19 -137.99
CA GLU A 430 69.03 -168.28 -138.10
C GLU A 430 70.50 -167.83 -137.92
N ARG A 431 70.79 -166.58 -137.49
CA ARG A 431 72.18 -166.07 -137.32
C ARG A 431 72.50 -165.42 -135.97
N GLU A 432 71.66 -165.63 -134.94
CA GLU A 432 71.81 -164.91 -133.67
C GLU A 432 72.93 -165.44 -132.75
N LEU A 433 73.33 -166.72 -132.83
CA LEU A 433 74.00 -167.36 -131.70
C LEU A 433 75.46 -166.90 -131.42
N ASN A 434 76.28 -166.63 -132.45
CA ASN A 434 77.70 -166.33 -132.24
C ASN A 434 78.02 -164.85 -131.93
N ASN A 435 77.08 -163.92 -132.10
CA ASN A 435 77.30 -162.49 -131.82
C ASN A 435 76.96 -162.07 -130.38
N SER A 436 76.33 -162.94 -129.58
CA SER A 436 75.90 -162.58 -128.22
C SER A 436 77.06 -162.43 -127.23
N ILE A 437 78.14 -163.21 -127.39
CA ILE A 437 79.30 -163.19 -126.47
C ILE A 437 80.07 -161.87 -126.56
N TYR A 438 80.05 -161.17 -127.70
CA TYR A 438 80.77 -159.89 -127.85
C TYR A 438 80.05 -158.70 -127.21
N ARG A 439 78.72 -158.76 -127.05
CA ARG A 439 77.91 -157.67 -126.47
C ARG A 439 77.87 -157.65 -124.94
N GLU A 440 78.15 -158.78 -124.29
CA GLU A 440 78.10 -158.89 -122.83
C GLU A 440 79.17 -158.02 -122.14
N ASN A 441 80.31 -157.79 -122.81
CA ASN A 441 81.38 -156.94 -122.28
C ASN A 441 81.08 -155.43 -122.39
N GLU A 442 80.42 -154.96 -123.47
CA GLU A 442 80.02 -153.54 -123.58
C GLU A 442 79.02 -153.11 -122.49
N LEU A 443 78.17 -154.03 -122.04
CA LEU A 443 77.14 -153.74 -121.02
C LEU A 443 77.71 -153.59 -119.60
N ARG A 444 78.97 -154.01 -119.34
CA ARG A 444 79.59 -153.82 -118.02
C ARG A 444 80.15 -152.41 -117.80
N GLU A 445 80.66 -151.74 -118.83
CA GLU A 445 81.19 -150.36 -118.68
C GLU A 445 80.10 -149.33 -118.39
N GLN A 446 78.88 -149.53 -118.91
CA GLN A 446 77.77 -148.59 -118.73
C GLN A 446 77.16 -148.58 -117.32
N ILE A 447 77.48 -149.57 -116.47
CA ILE A 447 76.96 -149.65 -115.09
C ILE A 447 77.79 -148.77 -114.14
N GLU A 448 79.11 -148.71 -114.32
CA GLU A 448 80.02 -147.98 -113.41
C GLU A 448 79.86 -146.45 -113.48
N THR A 449 79.35 -145.92 -114.60
CA THR A 449 79.08 -144.48 -114.77
C THR A 449 77.85 -144.03 -113.98
N ILE A 450 76.77 -144.83 -113.99
CA ILE A 450 75.51 -144.50 -113.31
C ILE A 450 75.68 -144.50 -111.78
N GLU A 451 76.51 -145.40 -111.23
CA GLU A 451 76.76 -145.43 -109.78
C GLU A 451 77.45 -144.16 -109.27
N LYS A 452 78.33 -143.55 -110.06
CA LYS A 452 79.02 -142.28 -109.71
C LYS A 452 78.08 -141.06 -109.74
N GLU A 453 77.01 -141.10 -110.52
CA GLU A 453 76.00 -140.03 -110.55
C GLU A 453 75.07 -140.08 -109.34
N ARG A 454 74.67 -141.29 -108.90
CA ARG A 454 73.86 -141.50 -107.68
C ARG A 454 74.47 -140.82 -106.45
N ASP A 455 75.78 -140.97 -106.26
CA ASP A 455 76.44 -140.53 -105.03
C ASP A 455 76.66 -139.01 -104.96
N ARG A 456 76.66 -138.31 -106.11
CA ARG A 456 76.60 -136.84 -106.15
C ARG A 456 75.26 -136.31 -105.61
N TYR A 457 74.14 -136.80 -106.11
CA TYR A 457 72.82 -136.34 -105.66
C TYR A 457 72.56 -136.61 -104.16
N ASN A 458 73.09 -137.71 -103.62
CA ASN A 458 73.06 -138.01 -102.19
C ASN A 458 73.89 -137.06 -101.31
N PHE A 459 74.83 -136.29 -101.87
CA PHE A 459 75.54 -135.24 -101.16
C PHE A 459 74.74 -133.93 -101.17
N GLU A 460 74.24 -133.52 -102.34
CA GLU A 460 73.44 -132.30 -102.51
C GLU A 460 72.17 -132.29 -101.64
N MET A 461 71.47 -133.43 -101.53
CA MET A 461 70.28 -133.53 -100.66
C MET A 461 70.62 -133.28 -99.18
N ARG A 462 71.77 -133.75 -98.70
CA ARG A 462 72.19 -133.54 -97.30
C ARG A 462 72.55 -132.08 -97.01
N GLU A 463 73.11 -131.34 -97.98
CA GLU A 463 73.26 -129.89 -97.85
C GLU A 463 71.92 -129.15 -97.79
N LEU A 464 70.94 -129.52 -98.63
CA LEU A 464 69.64 -128.88 -98.67
C LEU A 464 68.85 -129.09 -97.37
N VAL A 465 68.87 -130.31 -96.80
CA VAL A 465 68.26 -130.60 -95.50
C VAL A 465 68.86 -129.72 -94.40
N LYS A 466 70.18 -129.57 -94.35
CA LYS A 466 70.85 -128.74 -93.34
C LYS A 466 70.45 -127.26 -93.43
N LYS A 467 70.35 -126.71 -94.65
CA LYS A 467 69.88 -125.33 -94.89
C LYS A 467 68.43 -125.12 -94.41
N ILE A 468 67.57 -126.14 -94.52
CA ILE A 468 66.19 -126.08 -94.03
C ILE A 468 66.15 -126.01 -92.49
N ASP A 469 66.96 -126.82 -91.78
CA ASP A 469 67.03 -126.76 -90.32
C ASP A 469 67.56 -125.40 -89.81
N ASP A 470 68.55 -124.83 -90.48
CA ASP A 470 69.08 -123.49 -90.15
C ASP A 470 67.97 -122.42 -90.27
N TYR A 471 67.19 -122.41 -91.37
CA TYR A 471 66.05 -121.49 -91.53
C TYR A 471 64.93 -121.73 -90.51
N ILE A 472 64.64 -122.99 -90.14
CA ILE A 472 63.65 -123.29 -89.10
C ILE A 472 64.08 -122.71 -87.74
N ASN A 473 65.37 -122.73 -87.42
CA ASN A 473 65.89 -122.16 -86.18
C ASN A 473 65.88 -120.63 -86.21
N GLU A 474 66.17 -120.00 -87.36
CA GLU A 474 66.03 -118.55 -87.54
C GLU A 474 64.57 -118.08 -87.39
N ILE A 475 63.60 -118.81 -87.95
CA ILE A 475 62.17 -118.53 -87.79
C ILE A 475 61.74 -118.60 -86.31
N LYS A 476 62.23 -119.59 -85.55
CA LYS A 476 61.96 -119.69 -84.10
C LYS A 476 62.52 -118.48 -83.34
N LEU A 477 63.76 -118.06 -83.63
CA LEU A 477 64.35 -116.86 -83.04
C LEU A 477 63.52 -115.60 -83.34
N LYS A 478 63.08 -115.42 -84.60
CA LYS A 478 62.21 -114.30 -84.98
C LYS A 478 60.84 -114.34 -84.32
N GLN A 479 60.27 -115.53 -84.06
CA GLN A 479 59.03 -115.65 -83.28
C GLN A 479 59.21 -115.24 -81.82
N VAL A 480 60.36 -115.52 -81.19
CA VAL A 480 60.68 -115.04 -79.84
C VAL A 480 60.81 -113.52 -79.80
N GLU A 481 61.55 -112.92 -80.74
CA GLU A 481 61.65 -111.45 -80.88
C GLU A 481 60.27 -110.78 -81.00
N ILE A 482 59.37 -111.33 -81.83
CA ILE A 482 58.01 -110.83 -82.01
C ILE A 482 57.19 -110.90 -80.70
N LEU A 483 57.36 -111.94 -79.89
CA LEU A 483 56.68 -112.07 -78.60
C LEU A 483 57.16 -111.03 -77.59
N ASP A 484 58.46 -110.76 -77.53
CA ASP A 484 59.02 -109.72 -76.67
C ASP A 484 58.61 -108.30 -77.10
N TYR A 485 58.62 -107.98 -78.40
CA TYR A 485 58.08 -106.71 -78.88
C TYR A 485 56.58 -106.56 -78.58
N LYS A 486 55.77 -107.62 -78.71
CA LYS A 486 54.35 -107.61 -78.30
C LYS A 486 54.15 -107.49 -76.78
N LYS A 487 55.14 -107.86 -75.97
CA LYS A 487 55.12 -107.68 -74.51
C LYS A 487 55.50 -106.25 -74.14
N GLN A 488 56.53 -105.69 -74.76
CA GLN A 488 56.93 -104.29 -74.60
C GLN A 488 55.83 -103.33 -75.05
N LEU A 489 55.19 -103.57 -76.20
CA LEU A 489 54.07 -102.76 -76.70
C LEU A 489 52.92 -102.71 -75.67
N ARG A 490 52.48 -103.86 -75.15
CA ARG A 490 51.43 -103.93 -74.12
C ARG A 490 51.82 -103.23 -72.82
N GLN A 491 53.09 -103.27 -72.41
CA GLN A 491 53.58 -102.51 -71.26
C GLN A 491 53.54 -100.99 -71.51
N SER A 492 53.93 -100.54 -72.71
CA SER A 492 53.88 -99.13 -73.09
C SER A 492 52.43 -98.61 -73.22
N GLU A 493 51.52 -99.38 -73.81
CA GLU A 493 50.09 -99.06 -73.87
C GLU A 493 49.47 -98.97 -72.46
N SER A 494 49.85 -99.88 -71.55
CA SER A 494 49.38 -99.84 -70.16
C SER A 494 49.86 -98.57 -69.44
N LYS A 495 51.14 -98.21 -69.59
CA LYS A 495 51.70 -96.95 -69.05
C LYS A 495 51.02 -95.71 -69.64
N TYR A 496 50.76 -95.70 -70.94
CA TYR A 496 50.06 -94.61 -71.61
C TYR A 496 48.64 -94.42 -71.04
N ARG A 497 47.85 -95.50 -70.89
CA ARG A 497 46.52 -95.42 -70.27
C ARG A 497 46.56 -94.94 -68.82
N GLN A 498 47.57 -95.37 -68.05
CA GLN A 498 47.77 -94.87 -66.68
C GLN A 498 48.03 -93.36 -66.65
N GLN A 499 48.89 -92.84 -67.54
CA GLN A 499 49.16 -91.41 -67.65
C GLN A 499 47.95 -90.62 -68.15
N GLN A 500 47.17 -91.16 -69.09
CA GLN A 500 45.92 -90.54 -69.55
C GLN A 500 44.92 -90.40 -68.39
N ASN A 501 44.68 -91.48 -67.64
CA ASN A 501 43.78 -91.45 -66.48
C ASN A 501 44.25 -90.44 -65.42
N LEU A 502 45.56 -90.36 -65.14
CA LEU A 502 46.11 -89.37 -64.21
C LEU A 502 45.89 -87.93 -64.71
N PHE A 503 46.06 -87.67 -66.01
CA PHE A 503 45.79 -86.35 -66.58
C PHE A 503 44.30 -85.98 -66.53
N GLU A 504 43.40 -86.95 -66.75
CA GLU A 504 41.96 -86.75 -66.62
C GLU A 504 41.55 -86.45 -65.17
N ILE A 505 42.14 -87.14 -64.19
CA ILE A 505 41.96 -86.85 -62.75
C ILE A 505 42.45 -85.43 -62.41
N VAL A 506 43.69 -85.08 -62.75
CA VAL A 506 44.25 -83.75 -62.46
C VAL A 506 43.45 -82.64 -63.16
N ARG A 507 42.91 -82.90 -64.35
CA ARG A 507 42.01 -81.96 -65.05
C ARG A 507 40.67 -81.81 -64.32
N ALA A 508 40.10 -82.89 -63.80
CA ALA A 508 38.89 -82.84 -62.99
C ALA A 508 39.11 -82.11 -61.67
N GLU A 509 40.22 -82.39 -60.97
CA GLU A 509 40.63 -81.68 -59.74
C GLU A 509 40.86 -80.19 -59.98
N LYS A 510 41.56 -79.81 -61.06
CA LYS A 510 41.74 -78.41 -61.45
C LYS A 510 40.40 -77.72 -61.72
N ASN A 511 39.49 -78.38 -62.42
CA ASN A 511 38.16 -77.83 -62.70
C ASN A 511 37.34 -77.69 -61.41
N SER A 512 37.45 -78.65 -60.49
CA SER A 512 36.81 -78.61 -59.18
C SER A 512 37.35 -77.44 -58.34
N CYS A 513 38.68 -77.31 -58.23
CA CYS A 513 39.32 -76.20 -57.51
C CYS A 513 39.00 -74.84 -58.12
N HIS A 514 38.92 -74.74 -59.46
CA HIS A 514 38.52 -73.51 -60.13
C HIS A 514 37.06 -73.15 -59.85
N LYS A 515 36.15 -74.13 -59.81
CA LYS A 515 34.75 -73.92 -59.44
C LYS A 515 34.63 -73.46 -57.98
N SER A 516 35.30 -74.14 -57.04
CA SER A 516 35.31 -73.73 -55.63
C SER A 516 36.00 -72.37 -55.40
N LEU A 517 36.97 -71.98 -56.24
CA LEU A 517 37.55 -70.64 -56.22
C LEU A 517 36.52 -69.58 -56.66
N ILE A 518 35.76 -69.83 -57.72
CA ILE A 518 34.69 -68.94 -58.17
C ILE A 518 33.61 -68.83 -57.10
N GLU A 519 33.14 -69.97 -56.56
CA GLU A 519 32.13 -70.00 -55.48
C GLU A 519 32.58 -69.18 -54.26
N ALA A 520 33.82 -69.38 -53.78
CA ALA A 520 34.38 -68.58 -52.70
C ALA A 520 34.55 -67.09 -53.05
N GLN A 521 34.79 -66.77 -54.32
CA GLN A 521 34.97 -65.40 -54.78
C GLN A 521 33.63 -64.66 -54.93
N ASP A 522 32.57 -65.36 -55.34
CA ASP A 522 31.18 -64.90 -55.31
C ASP A 522 30.68 -64.73 -53.86
N ASP A 523 30.97 -65.67 -52.97
CA ASP A 523 30.68 -65.56 -51.52
C ASP A 523 31.34 -64.32 -50.90
N ILE A 524 32.62 -64.05 -51.23
CA ILE A 524 33.34 -62.84 -50.79
C ILE A 524 32.66 -61.57 -51.34
N GLN A 525 32.18 -61.60 -52.58
CA GLN A 525 31.47 -60.47 -53.19
C GLN A 525 30.12 -60.22 -52.52
N GLU A 526 29.37 -61.27 -52.18
CA GLU A 526 28.10 -61.18 -51.45
C GLU A 526 28.29 -60.75 -49.99
N LEU A 527 29.35 -61.21 -49.32
CA LEU A 527 29.70 -60.75 -47.97
C LEU A 527 30.12 -59.27 -47.98
N LYS A 528 30.83 -58.80 -49.02
CA LYS A 528 31.16 -57.37 -49.18
C LYS A 528 29.92 -56.51 -49.40
N SER A 529 28.96 -56.94 -50.24
CA SER A 529 27.72 -56.19 -50.46
C SER A 529 26.83 -56.17 -49.21
N LYS A 530 26.71 -57.30 -48.50
CA LYS A 530 26.05 -57.37 -47.19
C LYS A 530 26.72 -56.43 -46.17
N LEU A 531 28.04 -56.42 -46.09
CA LEU A 531 28.80 -55.53 -45.19
C LEU A 531 28.62 -54.04 -45.57
N GLN A 532 28.53 -53.71 -46.86
CA GLN A 532 28.24 -52.34 -47.29
C GLN A 532 26.83 -51.90 -46.88
N ILE A 533 25.83 -52.77 -47.03
CA ILE A 533 24.44 -52.51 -46.61
C ILE A 533 24.34 -52.37 -45.08
N THR A 534 24.96 -53.26 -44.31
CA THR A 534 24.92 -53.15 -42.83
C THR A 534 25.70 -51.94 -42.35
N ASN A 535 26.78 -51.53 -43.02
CA ASN A 535 27.49 -50.30 -42.68
C ASN A 535 26.65 -49.04 -42.97
N GLN A 536 25.90 -49.02 -44.08
CA GLN A 536 24.91 -47.95 -44.35
C GLN A 536 23.81 -47.91 -43.28
N GLN A 537 23.29 -49.07 -42.85
CA GLN A 537 22.32 -49.17 -41.76
C GLN A 537 22.92 -48.69 -40.42
N ILE A 538 24.19 -48.97 -40.14
CA ILE A 538 24.89 -48.50 -38.95
C ILE A 538 25.03 -46.97 -38.95
N GLU A 539 25.44 -46.36 -40.06
CA GLU A 539 25.50 -44.89 -40.15
C GLU A 539 24.11 -44.25 -40.03
N GLN A 540 23.09 -44.81 -40.68
CA GLN A 540 21.71 -44.32 -40.55
C GLN A 540 21.20 -44.41 -39.10
N LEU A 541 21.50 -45.51 -38.40
CA LEU A 541 21.17 -45.65 -36.97
C LEU A 541 21.97 -44.70 -36.07
N LYS A 542 23.23 -44.38 -36.40
CA LYS A 542 24.02 -43.36 -35.69
C LYS A 542 23.45 -41.96 -35.89
N GLU A 543 23.01 -41.62 -37.10
CA GLU A 543 22.31 -40.36 -37.37
C GLU A 543 20.98 -40.27 -36.60
N ASP A 544 20.18 -41.33 -36.61
CA ASP A 544 18.94 -41.41 -35.82
C ASP A 544 19.18 -41.28 -34.30
N ILE A 545 20.24 -41.91 -33.77
CA ILE A 545 20.66 -41.76 -32.37
C ILE A 545 21.06 -40.32 -32.10
N SER A 546 21.92 -39.73 -32.93
CA SER A 546 22.41 -38.35 -32.77
C SER A 546 21.28 -37.32 -32.83
N MET A 547 20.30 -37.51 -33.73
CA MET A 547 19.09 -36.69 -33.80
C MET A 547 18.24 -36.83 -32.53
N LYS A 548 18.05 -38.05 -32.03
CA LYS A 548 17.28 -38.29 -30.80
C LYS A 548 17.96 -37.77 -29.55
N GLU A 549 19.29 -37.85 -29.45
CA GLU A 549 20.07 -37.23 -28.38
C GLU A 549 19.92 -35.70 -28.41
N ALA A 550 20.06 -35.08 -29.59
CA ALA A 550 19.84 -33.64 -29.75
C ALA A 550 18.41 -33.20 -29.38
N ASP A 551 17.40 -34.01 -29.73
CA ASP A 551 16.00 -33.75 -29.34
C ASP A 551 15.70 -34.03 -27.87
N LEU A 552 16.42 -34.97 -27.25
CA LEU A 552 16.32 -35.24 -25.81
C LEU A 552 16.91 -34.07 -25.01
N ILE A 553 18.07 -33.56 -25.39
CA ILE A 553 18.68 -32.34 -24.81
C ILE A 553 17.75 -31.13 -24.95
N LYS A 554 17.11 -30.93 -26.13
CA LYS A 554 16.09 -29.88 -26.30
C LYS A 554 14.91 -30.04 -25.34
N LYS A 555 14.43 -31.28 -25.15
CA LYS A 555 13.32 -31.58 -24.22
C LYS A 555 13.72 -31.36 -22.76
N GLU A 556 14.92 -31.74 -22.36
CA GLU A 556 15.45 -31.46 -21.02
C GLU A 556 15.57 -29.96 -20.75
N PHE A 557 16.03 -29.17 -21.72
CA PHE A 557 16.07 -27.71 -21.59
C PHE A 557 14.67 -27.09 -21.46
N VAL A 558 13.70 -27.56 -22.25
CA VAL A 558 12.30 -27.12 -22.13
C VAL A 558 11.69 -27.55 -20.80
N LEU A 559 11.97 -28.78 -20.34
CA LEU A 559 11.53 -29.28 -19.03
C LEU A 559 12.08 -28.39 -17.91
N GLY A 560 13.38 -28.14 -17.87
CA GLY A 560 14.01 -27.29 -16.85
C GLY A 560 13.45 -25.86 -16.83
N ARG A 561 13.11 -25.28 -18.00
CA ARG A 561 12.43 -23.98 -18.06
C ARG A 561 11.01 -24.05 -17.49
N VAL A 562 10.22 -25.07 -17.86
CA VAL A 562 8.87 -25.28 -17.34
C VAL A 562 8.87 -25.57 -15.83
N GLU A 563 9.90 -26.26 -15.31
CA GLU A 563 10.04 -26.48 -13.87
C GLU A 563 10.41 -25.21 -13.11
N ALA A 564 11.24 -24.33 -13.69
CA ALA A 564 11.50 -23.01 -13.13
C ALA A 564 10.23 -22.13 -13.12
N GLU A 565 9.49 -22.07 -14.23
CA GLU A 565 8.20 -21.39 -14.34
C GLU A 565 7.16 -21.95 -13.35
N ARG A 566 7.13 -23.27 -13.16
CA ARG A 566 6.28 -23.94 -12.16
C ARG A 566 6.63 -23.49 -10.73
N GLU A 567 7.90 -23.37 -10.41
CA GLU A 567 8.33 -22.99 -9.06
C GLU A 567 8.13 -21.48 -8.79
N THR A 568 8.34 -20.60 -9.77
CA THR A 568 7.96 -19.18 -9.63
C THR A 568 6.46 -19.03 -9.42
N LEU A 569 5.63 -19.67 -10.25
CA LEU A 569 4.17 -19.67 -10.09
C LEU A 569 3.72 -20.26 -8.74
N ARG A 570 4.47 -21.21 -8.18
CA ARG A 570 4.20 -21.77 -6.85
C ARG A 570 4.47 -20.75 -5.74
N VAL A 571 5.58 -20.01 -5.83
CA VAL A 571 5.93 -18.94 -4.89
C VAL A 571 4.90 -17.81 -4.97
N ASP A 572 4.53 -17.37 -6.17
CA ASP A 572 3.52 -16.33 -6.40
C ASP A 572 2.16 -16.73 -5.82
N LEU A 573 1.73 -17.96 -6.07
CA LEU A 573 0.49 -18.53 -5.53
C LEU A 573 0.52 -18.63 -4.00
N GLN A 574 1.69 -18.91 -3.40
CA GLN A 574 1.85 -18.90 -1.95
C GLN A 574 1.83 -17.48 -1.36
N SER A 575 2.42 -16.49 -2.04
CA SER A 575 2.31 -15.08 -1.65
C SER A 575 0.85 -14.62 -1.72
N ALA A 576 0.18 -14.80 -2.86
CA ALA A 576 -1.22 -14.39 -3.03
C ALA A 576 -2.16 -15.05 -2.01
N ARG A 577 -1.91 -16.31 -1.63
CA ARG A 577 -2.65 -16.98 -0.53
C ARG A 577 -2.43 -16.31 0.83
N LYS A 578 -1.22 -15.86 1.12
CA LYS A 578 -0.90 -15.11 2.34
C LYS A 578 -1.60 -13.76 2.32
N ASP A 579 -1.51 -13.02 1.21
CA ASP A 579 -2.14 -11.70 1.04
C ASP A 579 -3.67 -11.80 1.19
N ILE A 580 -4.31 -12.83 0.61
CA ILE A 580 -5.73 -13.13 0.81
C ILE A 580 -6.05 -13.44 2.30
N SER A 581 -5.16 -14.13 3.02
CA SER A 581 -5.34 -14.41 4.45
C SER A 581 -5.22 -13.15 5.31
N ASP A 582 -4.26 -12.28 4.99
CA ASP A 582 -4.06 -11.01 5.69
C ASP A 582 -5.22 -10.03 5.44
N LEU A 583 -5.67 -9.89 4.19
CA LEU A 583 -6.87 -9.11 3.84
C LEU A 583 -8.15 -9.65 4.49
N ARG A 584 -8.33 -10.97 4.62
CA ARG A 584 -9.47 -11.55 5.36
C ARG A 584 -9.44 -11.15 6.84
N ARG A 585 -8.27 -11.23 7.47
CA ARG A 585 -8.08 -10.83 8.87
C ARG A 585 -8.35 -9.34 9.07
N GLU A 586 -7.97 -8.49 8.12
CA GLU A 586 -8.24 -7.05 8.13
C GLU A 586 -9.75 -6.76 7.96
N ILE A 587 -10.42 -7.43 7.01
CA ILE A 587 -11.87 -7.36 6.84
C ILE A 587 -12.62 -7.76 8.13
N ASP A 588 -12.17 -8.79 8.83
CA ASP A 588 -12.82 -9.24 10.06
C ASP A 588 -12.59 -8.25 11.23
N LYS A 589 -11.42 -7.60 11.34
CA LYS A 589 -11.22 -6.46 12.25
C LYS A 589 -12.17 -5.30 11.94
N MET A 590 -12.27 -4.91 10.66
CA MET A 590 -13.16 -3.82 10.24
C MET A 590 -14.64 -4.12 10.56
N LYS A 591 -15.09 -5.38 10.46
CA LYS A 591 -16.44 -5.79 10.90
C LYS A 591 -16.64 -5.69 12.42
N GLU A 592 -15.62 -6.00 13.22
CA GLU A 592 -15.69 -5.82 14.68
C GLU A 592 -15.78 -4.34 15.06
N GLU A 593 -15.00 -3.48 14.41
CA GLU A 593 -15.08 -2.02 14.57
C GLU A 593 -16.44 -1.47 14.12
N GLU A 594 -16.94 -1.90 12.96
CA GLU A 594 -18.28 -1.55 12.47
C GLU A 594 -19.36 -1.94 13.49
N LYS A 595 -19.23 -3.12 14.12
CA LYS A 595 -20.15 -3.58 15.17
C LYS A 595 -20.08 -2.71 16.44
N ARG A 596 -18.88 -2.29 16.86
CA ARG A 596 -18.70 -1.38 18.01
C ARG A 596 -19.27 0.01 17.72
N LEU A 597 -19.05 0.55 16.52
CA LEU A 597 -19.61 1.83 16.08
C LEU A 597 -21.14 1.77 16.00
N ARG A 598 -21.71 0.69 15.45
CA ARG A 598 -23.17 0.46 15.44
C ARG A 598 -23.76 0.39 16.86
N GLN A 599 -23.06 -0.22 17.82
CA GLN A 599 -23.48 -0.23 19.23
C GLN A 599 -23.46 1.18 19.84
N THR A 600 -22.39 1.94 19.58
CA THR A 600 -22.22 3.34 20.05
C THR A 600 -23.33 4.25 19.50
N ILE A 601 -23.65 4.13 18.21
CA ILE A 601 -24.78 4.86 17.59
C ILE A 601 -26.11 4.47 18.27
N HIS A 602 -26.33 3.19 18.54
CA HIS A 602 -27.55 2.73 19.21
C HIS A 602 -27.64 3.16 20.69
N GLU A 603 -26.52 3.49 21.33
CA GLU A 603 -26.48 4.13 22.66
C GLU A 603 -26.83 5.62 22.55
N ALA A 604 -26.19 6.35 21.64
CA ALA A 604 -26.50 7.74 21.36
C ALA A 604 -27.98 7.95 20.97
N ASP A 605 -28.57 7.09 20.12
CA ASP A 605 -30.00 7.13 19.78
C ASP A 605 -30.92 6.94 20.99
N ARG A 606 -30.53 6.06 21.93
CA ARG A 606 -31.28 5.82 23.18
C ARG A 606 -31.21 7.02 24.11
N ASP A 607 -30.06 7.68 24.21
CA ASP A 607 -29.91 8.88 25.03
C ASP A 607 -30.56 10.13 24.39
N ILE A 608 -30.51 10.27 23.06
CA ILE A 608 -31.32 11.27 22.33
C ILE A 608 -32.82 11.06 22.59
N ALA A 609 -33.29 9.82 22.61
CA ALA A 609 -34.69 9.51 22.92
C ALA A 609 -35.07 9.84 24.38
N ARG A 610 -34.16 9.62 25.35
CA ARG A 610 -34.32 10.03 26.75
C ARG A 610 -34.38 11.55 26.87
N HIS A 611 -33.40 12.27 26.33
CA HIS A 611 -33.34 13.73 26.39
C HIS A 611 -34.54 14.40 25.73
N LYS A 612 -35.06 13.87 24.61
CA LYS A 612 -36.33 14.36 24.03
C LYS A 612 -37.50 14.24 25.03
N LYS A 613 -37.63 13.09 25.70
CA LYS A 613 -38.67 12.88 26.72
C LYS A 613 -38.49 13.81 27.92
N ASP A 614 -37.26 14.09 28.34
CA ASP A 614 -36.98 15.02 29.43
C ASP A 614 -37.28 16.47 29.05
N ILE A 615 -36.98 16.87 27.81
CA ILE A 615 -37.39 18.17 27.25
C ILE A 615 -38.93 18.29 27.23
N ASP A 616 -39.65 17.25 26.79
CA ASP A 616 -41.12 17.23 26.82
C ASP A 616 -41.66 17.34 28.25
N ASN A 617 -41.05 16.65 29.23
CA ASN A 617 -41.40 16.76 30.64
C ASN A 617 -41.19 18.19 31.16
N VAL A 618 -40.04 18.81 30.88
CA VAL A 618 -39.73 20.20 31.28
C VAL A 618 -40.67 21.20 30.58
N MET A 619 -41.02 20.99 29.32
CA MET A 619 -42.04 21.80 28.63
C MET A 619 -43.41 21.66 29.29
N ASN A 620 -43.81 20.46 29.69
CA ASN A 620 -45.06 20.22 30.42
C ASN A 620 -45.05 20.91 31.80
N GLU A 621 -43.97 20.78 32.58
CA GLU A 621 -43.81 21.50 33.85
C GLU A 621 -43.87 23.02 33.66
N ARG A 622 -43.16 23.55 32.66
CA ARG A 622 -43.20 24.99 32.29
C ARG A 622 -44.62 25.43 31.94
N ASN A 623 -45.37 24.64 31.18
CA ASN A 623 -46.74 24.96 30.78
C ASN A 623 -47.70 24.94 31.98
N ILE A 624 -47.54 24.00 32.92
CA ILE A 624 -48.29 23.94 34.18
C ILE A 624 -47.96 25.16 35.05
N LEU A 625 -46.68 25.48 35.23
CA LEU A 625 -46.24 26.65 36.01
C LEU A 625 -46.70 27.97 35.38
N GLY A 626 -46.63 28.10 34.05
CA GLY A 626 -47.16 29.26 33.33
C GLY A 626 -48.66 29.43 33.55
N THR A 627 -49.43 28.33 33.49
CA THR A 627 -50.87 28.34 33.78
C THR A 627 -51.16 28.74 35.24
N GLN A 628 -50.36 28.27 36.20
CA GLN A 628 -50.49 28.67 37.61
C GLN A 628 -50.12 30.13 37.83
N LEU A 629 -49.09 30.64 37.14
CA LEU A 629 -48.65 32.03 37.22
C LEU A 629 -49.73 32.98 36.69
N VAL A 630 -50.35 32.66 35.55
CA VAL A 630 -51.48 33.43 34.98
C VAL A 630 -52.64 33.48 35.99
N ARG A 631 -53.09 32.32 36.50
CA ARG A 631 -54.16 32.28 37.52
C ARG A 631 -53.84 33.11 38.76
N ARG A 632 -52.58 33.08 39.24
CA ARG A 632 -52.13 33.88 40.37
C ARG A 632 -52.09 35.38 40.06
N ASN A 633 -51.76 35.76 38.83
CA ASN A 633 -51.82 37.13 38.38
C ASN A 633 -53.28 37.63 38.29
N ASP A 634 -54.20 36.80 37.80
CA ASP A 634 -55.63 37.10 37.78
C ASP A 634 -56.19 37.26 39.22
N GLU A 635 -55.82 36.35 40.14
CA GLU A 635 -56.13 36.46 41.57
C GLU A 635 -55.61 37.79 42.15
N LEU A 636 -54.37 38.18 41.86
CA LEU A 636 -53.78 39.45 42.31
C LEU A 636 -54.51 40.66 41.73
N CYS A 637 -54.81 40.67 40.44
CA CYS A 637 -55.61 41.70 39.78
C CYS A 637 -57.00 41.86 40.42
N LEU A 638 -57.66 40.76 40.76
CA LEU A 638 -58.92 40.78 41.51
C LEU A 638 -58.77 41.39 42.90
N GLN A 639 -57.69 41.06 43.64
CA GLN A 639 -57.43 41.69 44.95
C GLN A 639 -57.09 43.19 44.83
N TYR A 640 -56.30 43.60 43.83
CA TYR A 640 -56.02 45.02 43.58
C TYR A 640 -57.29 45.81 43.25
N ASN A 641 -58.16 45.26 42.39
CA ASN A 641 -59.45 45.86 42.08
C ASN A 641 -60.36 45.95 43.33
N ARG A 642 -60.41 44.89 44.14
CA ARG A 642 -61.14 44.90 45.42
C ARG A 642 -60.59 45.96 46.39
N MET A 643 -59.27 46.05 46.54
CA MET A 643 -58.62 47.04 47.40
C MET A 643 -58.90 48.47 46.91
N LYS A 644 -58.88 48.71 45.59
CA LYS A 644 -59.21 50.00 44.96
C LYS A 644 -60.66 50.41 45.28
N ILE A 645 -61.62 49.49 45.15
CA ILE A 645 -63.04 49.72 45.49
C ILE A 645 -63.22 49.98 46.99
N LEU A 646 -62.57 49.21 47.86
CA LEU A 646 -62.64 49.39 49.31
C LEU A 646 -62.02 50.72 49.74
N ASN A 647 -60.86 51.11 49.19
CA ASN A 647 -60.23 52.41 49.46
C ASN A 647 -61.11 53.57 48.97
N GLY A 648 -61.67 53.49 47.76
CA GLY A 648 -62.63 54.49 47.26
C GLY A 648 -63.93 54.56 48.08
N THR A 649 -64.31 53.49 48.77
CA THR A 649 -65.42 53.49 49.73
C THR A 649 -65.03 54.11 51.07
N LEU A 650 -63.84 53.79 51.57
CA LEU A 650 -63.27 54.37 52.79
C LEU A 650 -63.05 55.89 52.66
N GLN A 651 -62.56 56.37 51.52
CA GLN A 651 -62.38 57.79 51.24
C GLN A 651 -63.71 58.55 51.26
N ARG A 652 -64.75 58.02 50.59
CA ARG A 652 -66.12 58.58 50.65
C ARG A 652 -66.69 58.57 52.07
N GLY A 653 -66.52 57.48 52.81
CA GLY A 653 -66.94 57.39 54.21
C GLY A 653 -66.21 58.38 55.13
N LYS A 654 -64.90 58.58 54.92
CA LYS A 654 -64.11 59.59 55.64
C LYS A 654 -64.57 61.01 55.32
N GLN A 655 -64.88 61.30 54.05
CA GLN A 655 -65.43 62.60 53.66
C GLN A 655 -66.79 62.85 54.35
N GLN A 656 -67.72 61.91 54.26
CA GLN A 656 -69.03 62.01 54.94
C GLN A 656 -68.89 62.14 56.46
N TYR A 657 -67.95 61.43 57.07
CA TYR A 657 -67.67 61.57 58.51
C TYR A 657 -67.15 62.97 58.86
N ASN A 658 -66.25 63.54 58.05
CA ASN A 658 -65.77 64.91 58.25
C ASN A 658 -66.88 65.94 58.07
N GLU A 659 -67.76 65.77 57.08
CA GLU A 659 -68.96 66.60 56.90
C GLU A 659 -69.84 66.56 58.16
N ARG A 660 -70.09 65.37 58.74
CA ARG A 660 -70.82 65.24 60.01
C ARG A 660 -70.10 65.83 61.23
N LEU A 661 -68.76 65.81 61.26
CA LEU A 661 -68.02 66.50 62.32
C LEU A 661 -68.19 68.02 62.24
N GLU A 662 -68.22 68.60 61.04
CA GLU A 662 -68.46 70.03 60.86
C GLU A 662 -69.93 70.39 61.14
N ASP A 663 -70.91 69.56 60.75
CA ASP A 663 -72.32 69.70 61.18
C ASP A 663 -72.41 69.76 62.73
N ILE A 664 -71.77 68.82 63.42
CA ILE A 664 -71.73 68.77 64.89
C ILE A 664 -71.03 70.00 65.48
N ARG A 665 -70.01 70.54 64.81
CA ARG A 665 -69.30 71.75 65.24
C ARG A 665 -70.20 72.98 65.10
N LEU A 666 -70.90 73.14 63.98
CA LEU A 666 -71.86 74.22 63.74
C LEU A 666 -73.02 74.15 64.75
N LEU A 667 -73.57 72.96 65.00
CA LEU A 667 -74.60 72.76 66.03
C LEU A 667 -74.09 73.10 67.44
N LYS A 668 -72.84 72.76 67.78
CA LYS A 668 -72.23 73.17 69.06
C LYS A 668 -72.07 74.69 69.18
N LEU A 669 -71.72 75.38 68.09
CA LEU A 669 -71.65 76.84 68.06
C LEU A 669 -73.04 77.47 68.26
N GLU A 670 -74.07 76.96 67.57
CA GLU A 670 -75.44 77.46 67.73
C GLU A 670 -76.00 77.16 69.14
N VAL A 671 -75.75 75.98 69.71
CA VAL A 671 -76.08 75.68 71.11
C VAL A 671 -75.38 76.62 72.09
N ASN A 672 -74.12 76.98 71.83
CA ASN A 672 -73.41 77.97 72.66
C ASN A 672 -74.01 79.37 72.51
N LYS A 673 -74.33 79.79 71.28
CA LYS A 673 -75.02 81.07 71.01
C LYS A 673 -76.36 81.15 71.72
N LEU A 674 -77.23 80.15 71.56
CA LEU A 674 -78.53 80.06 72.24
C LEU A 674 -78.38 80.02 73.78
N ARG A 675 -77.32 79.39 74.31
CA ARG A 675 -76.99 79.46 75.75
C ARG A 675 -76.59 80.86 76.19
N THR A 676 -75.77 81.57 75.41
CA THR A 676 -75.40 82.96 75.72
C THR A 676 -76.59 83.91 75.63
N GLU A 677 -77.45 83.76 74.62
CA GLU A 677 -78.70 84.51 74.48
C GLU A 677 -79.63 84.24 75.67
N LYS A 678 -79.81 82.97 76.08
CA LYS A 678 -80.57 82.63 77.29
C LYS A 678 -80.01 83.31 78.54
N VAL A 679 -78.69 83.31 78.74
CA VAL A 679 -78.06 83.96 79.91
C VAL A 679 -78.25 85.48 79.88
N LEU A 680 -78.15 86.12 78.71
CA LEU A 680 -78.43 87.55 78.55
C LEU A 680 -79.90 87.88 78.80
N LEU A 681 -80.83 87.06 78.31
CA LEU A 681 -82.27 87.21 78.58
C LEU A 681 -82.60 86.99 80.06
N MET A 682 -81.98 86.02 80.74
CA MET A 682 -82.12 85.84 82.18
C MET A 682 -81.66 87.09 82.95
N LYS A 683 -80.46 87.62 82.65
CA LYS A 683 -80.00 88.89 83.24
C LYS A 683 -80.95 90.06 82.93
N SER A 684 -81.55 90.09 81.74
CA SER A 684 -82.56 91.11 81.40
C SER A 684 -83.85 90.96 82.24
N ILE A 685 -84.25 89.74 82.57
CA ILE A 685 -85.38 89.45 83.46
C ILE A 685 -85.04 89.85 84.90
N ASP A 686 -83.85 89.50 85.38
CA ASP A 686 -83.36 89.85 86.72
C ASP A 686 -83.32 91.38 86.88
N ASN A 687 -82.70 92.11 85.93
CA ASN A 687 -82.73 93.58 85.86
C ASN A 687 -84.16 94.15 85.84
N THR A 688 -85.11 93.48 85.16
CA THR A 688 -86.52 93.88 85.14
C THR A 688 -87.20 93.65 86.49
N SER A 689 -86.71 92.70 87.29
CA SER A 689 -87.17 92.48 88.67
C SER A 689 -86.57 93.52 89.62
N ASP A 690 -85.30 93.90 89.45
CA ASP A 690 -84.66 94.97 90.22
C ASP A 690 -85.34 96.32 89.96
N MET A 691 -85.59 96.65 88.69
CA MET A 691 -86.36 97.85 88.31
C MET A 691 -87.77 97.86 88.92
N ARG A 692 -88.42 96.71 89.08
CA ARG A 692 -89.71 96.61 89.79
C ARG A 692 -89.58 96.84 91.28
N HIS A 693 -88.52 96.32 91.92
CA HIS A 693 -88.24 96.61 93.33
C HIS A 693 -87.90 98.09 93.53
N GLU A 694 -87.16 98.71 92.60
CA GLU A 694 -86.83 100.13 92.65
C GLU A 694 -88.08 101.01 92.43
N ILE A 695 -88.97 100.66 91.50
CA ILE A 695 -90.30 101.30 91.37
C ILE A 695 -91.12 101.14 92.67
N PHE A 696 -91.11 99.96 93.31
CA PHE A 696 -91.80 99.77 94.59
C PHE A 696 -91.16 100.58 95.72
N HIS A 697 -89.83 100.68 95.77
CA HIS A 697 -89.10 101.51 96.72
C HIS A 697 -89.35 103.00 96.50
N LEU A 698 -89.35 103.48 95.26
CA LEU A 698 -89.70 104.85 94.89
C LEU A 698 -91.15 105.17 95.23
N ASN A 699 -92.10 104.28 94.94
CA ASN A 699 -93.50 104.44 95.37
C ASN A 699 -93.64 104.45 96.90
N ARG A 700 -92.92 103.58 97.63
CA ARG A 700 -92.91 103.58 99.10
C ARG A 700 -92.25 104.82 99.70
N ASN A 701 -91.23 105.37 99.03
CA ASN A 701 -90.60 106.61 99.44
C ASN A 701 -91.49 107.81 99.11
N LEU A 702 -92.20 107.80 97.98
CA LEU A 702 -93.21 108.80 97.62
C LEU A 702 -94.38 108.80 98.62
N THR A 703 -94.88 107.64 99.04
CA THR A 703 -95.92 107.57 100.07
C THR A 703 -95.40 107.97 101.44
N ARG A 704 -94.15 107.64 101.80
CA ARG A 704 -93.53 108.18 103.01
C ARG A 704 -93.34 109.69 102.97
N GLU A 705 -92.85 110.27 101.88
CA GLU A 705 -92.69 111.72 101.79
C GLU A 705 -94.05 112.42 101.73
N ARG A 706 -95.11 111.82 101.17
CA ARG A 706 -96.49 112.31 101.31
C ARG A 706 -96.99 112.26 102.76
N LEU A 707 -96.79 111.14 103.46
CA LEU A 707 -97.13 111.01 104.88
C LEU A 707 -96.28 111.92 105.77
N LYS A 708 -95.05 112.22 105.37
CA LYS A 708 -94.13 113.12 106.06
C LYS A 708 -94.44 114.59 105.75
N VAL A 709 -94.95 114.92 104.57
CA VAL A 709 -95.56 116.23 104.30
C VAL A 709 -96.82 116.40 105.15
N MET A 710 -97.72 115.42 105.20
CA MET A 710 -98.86 115.45 106.14
C MET A 710 -98.42 115.59 107.60
N ALA A 711 -97.45 114.78 108.04
CA ALA A 711 -96.95 114.84 109.41
C ALA A 711 -96.18 116.15 109.70
N LEU A 712 -95.54 116.76 108.70
CA LEU A 712 -94.93 118.09 108.84
C LEU A 712 -95.98 119.21 108.80
N GLU A 713 -97.08 119.04 108.06
CA GLU A 713 -98.26 119.92 108.12
C GLU A 713 -98.92 119.85 109.52
N GLU A 714 -98.96 118.67 110.14
CA GLU A 714 -99.40 118.46 111.54
C GLU A 714 -98.36 118.96 112.57
N GLU A 715 -97.06 118.70 112.40
CA GLU A 715 -95.99 119.21 113.28
C GLU A 715 -95.82 120.74 113.20
N ILE A 716 -96.18 121.37 112.08
CA ILE A 716 -96.30 122.83 111.95
C ILE A 716 -97.46 123.36 112.81
N GLN A 717 -98.54 122.60 113.02
CA GLN A 717 -99.66 123.03 113.86
C GLN A 717 -99.34 122.96 115.38
N THR A 718 -98.44 122.07 115.82
CA THR A 718 -97.92 122.06 117.20
C THR A 718 -96.47 121.54 117.28
N PRO A 719 -95.46 122.41 117.48
CA PRO A 719 -94.07 121.98 117.52
C PRO A 719 -93.58 121.61 118.93
N LEU A 720 -93.18 120.36 119.12
CA LEU A 720 -92.34 119.93 120.25
C LEU A 720 -91.34 118.85 119.79
N ASN A 721 -90.08 119.25 119.61
CA ASN A 721 -88.98 118.45 119.11
C ASN A 721 -88.16 117.87 120.28
N ILE A 722 -87.36 116.79 120.07
CA ILE A 722 -86.05 116.47 120.73
C ILE A 722 -85.60 115.00 120.41
N HIS A 723 -84.55 114.89 119.57
CA HIS A 723 -83.31 114.03 119.62
C HIS A 723 -83.30 112.52 120.06
N ARG A 724 -82.25 111.68 119.86
CA ARG A 724 -81.14 111.49 118.85
C ARG A 724 -80.18 110.31 119.28
N TRP A 725 -79.99 109.27 118.43
CA TRP A 725 -78.87 108.24 118.40
C TRP A 725 -78.75 107.11 119.47
N ARG A 726 -78.26 105.88 119.10
CA ARG A 726 -76.86 105.33 119.33
C ARG A 726 -76.62 103.81 118.94
N LYS A 727 -75.32 103.44 118.88
CA LYS A 727 -74.51 102.20 118.58
C LYS A 727 -74.66 100.97 119.54
N LEU A 728 -73.94 99.80 119.49
CA LEU A 728 -73.18 98.89 118.54
C LEU A 728 -72.27 97.93 119.42
N GLU A 729 -71.41 97.06 118.81
CA GLU A 729 -70.31 96.19 119.36
C GLU A 729 -70.70 94.80 120.01
N PHE A 730 -69.93 93.66 120.08
CA PHE A 730 -68.68 93.10 119.43
C PHE A 730 -68.22 91.67 119.96
N SER A 731 -67.80 90.67 119.13
CA SER A 731 -66.75 89.61 119.48
C SER A 731 -66.91 88.08 119.04
N ASP A 732 -65.82 87.27 119.01
CA ASP A 732 -65.65 85.89 118.39
C ASP A 732 -64.39 85.10 118.92
N PRO A 733 -64.26 83.73 118.83
CA PRO A 733 -62.99 83.02 119.07
C PRO A 733 -62.57 81.77 118.20
N SER A 734 -61.24 81.64 117.96
CA SER A 734 -60.42 80.40 117.72
C SER A 734 -59.86 80.10 116.30
N ALA A 735 -58.78 80.78 115.90
CA ALA A 735 -58.01 80.45 114.69
C ALA A 735 -56.94 79.35 114.86
N TYR A 736 -56.51 79.05 116.09
CA TYR A 736 -55.34 78.19 116.37
C TYR A 736 -55.62 76.69 116.18
N GLU A 737 -56.83 76.23 116.50
CA GLU A 737 -57.23 74.82 116.35
C GLU A 737 -57.26 74.39 114.87
N MET A 738 -57.63 75.32 113.98
CA MET A 738 -57.69 75.08 112.54
C MET A 738 -56.29 74.85 111.94
N LEU A 739 -55.28 75.58 112.42
CA LEU A 739 -53.89 75.47 111.95
C LEU A 739 -53.26 74.10 112.26
N ASN A 740 -53.49 73.58 113.47
CA ASN A 740 -53.01 72.25 113.87
C ASN A 740 -53.66 71.11 113.06
N LYS A 741 -54.93 71.25 112.68
CA LYS A 741 -55.63 70.28 111.81
C LYS A 741 -54.97 70.18 110.43
N ILE A 742 -54.56 71.33 109.85
CA ILE A 742 -53.95 71.43 108.52
C ILE A 742 -52.60 70.70 108.47
N GLN A 743 -51.71 70.94 109.45
CA GLN A 743 -50.38 70.31 109.48
C GLN A 743 -50.43 68.78 109.62
N PHE A 744 -51.38 68.25 110.40
CA PHE A 744 -51.55 66.80 110.54
C PHE A 744 -52.00 66.13 109.23
N LEU A 745 -52.89 66.79 108.48
CA LEU A 745 -53.35 66.31 107.18
C LEU A 745 -52.23 66.33 106.13
N GLN A 746 -51.39 67.36 106.09
CA GLN A 746 -50.25 67.45 105.17
C GLN A 746 -49.26 66.29 105.34
N LYS A 747 -48.87 65.95 106.58
CA LYS A 747 -47.99 64.79 106.85
C LYS A 747 -48.60 63.46 106.38
N ARG A 748 -49.92 63.30 106.49
CA ARG A 748 -50.64 62.09 106.03
C ARG A 748 -50.69 61.99 104.50
N VAL A 749 -50.86 63.11 103.79
CA VAL A 749 -50.84 63.17 102.32
C VAL A 749 -49.47 62.77 101.77
N ILE A 750 -48.38 63.31 102.33
CA ILE A 750 -47.01 62.96 101.90
C ILE A 750 -46.76 61.44 102.04
N LYS A 751 -47.13 60.84 103.18
CA LYS A 751 -46.96 59.40 103.41
C LYS A 751 -47.78 58.53 102.44
N MET A 752 -48.98 58.97 102.05
CA MET A 752 -49.77 58.26 101.03
C MET A 752 -49.21 58.43 99.62
N SER A 753 -48.68 59.62 99.26
CA SER A 753 -48.06 59.83 97.94
C SER A 753 -46.87 58.90 97.70
N ALA A 754 -46.01 58.69 98.71
CA ALA A 754 -44.89 57.75 98.63
C ALA A 754 -45.35 56.29 98.43
N LEU A 755 -46.43 55.87 99.11
CA LEU A 755 -47.01 54.53 98.94
C LEU A 755 -47.67 54.31 97.57
N ILE A 756 -48.19 55.37 96.94
CA ILE A 756 -48.73 55.30 95.57
C ILE A 756 -47.59 55.10 94.57
N ILE A 757 -46.53 55.90 94.66
CA ILE A 757 -45.34 55.81 93.79
C ILE A 757 -44.71 54.41 93.84
N ASP A 758 -44.57 53.82 95.04
CA ASP A 758 -44.00 52.48 95.19
C ASP A 758 -44.90 51.37 94.61
N LYS A 759 -46.23 51.50 94.72
CA LYS A 759 -47.18 50.62 94.05
C LYS A 759 -47.16 50.76 92.52
N GLU A 760 -47.08 52.00 92.02
CA GLU A 760 -47.04 52.30 90.59
C GLU A 760 -45.77 51.76 89.94
N LYS A 761 -44.63 51.88 90.61
CA LYS A 761 -43.37 51.25 90.20
C LYS A 761 -43.48 49.72 90.14
N ARG A 762 -44.07 49.09 91.16
CA ARG A 762 -44.34 47.64 91.15
C ARG A 762 -45.24 47.21 89.99
N VAL A 763 -46.26 48.01 89.63
CA VAL A 763 -47.12 47.72 88.47
C VAL A 763 -46.31 47.78 87.18
N GLN A 764 -45.53 48.85 86.95
CA GLN A 764 -44.68 48.96 85.76
C GLN A 764 -43.70 47.79 85.61
N ASP A 765 -43.10 47.33 86.70
CA ASP A 765 -42.15 46.21 86.64
C ASP A 765 -42.87 44.88 86.36
N THR A 766 -44.09 44.68 86.86
CA THR A 766 -44.92 43.52 86.46
C THR A 766 -45.43 43.60 85.01
N GLU A 767 -45.76 44.79 84.50
CA GLU A 767 -46.16 44.98 83.10
C GLU A 767 -45.01 44.72 82.14
N LYS A 768 -43.80 45.22 82.43
CA LYS A 768 -42.59 44.90 81.66
C LYS A 768 -42.32 43.40 81.64
N LEU A 769 -42.43 42.72 82.78
CA LEU A 769 -42.24 41.27 82.87
C LEU A 769 -43.29 40.51 82.06
N TYR A 770 -44.57 40.92 82.12
CA TYR A 770 -45.67 40.34 81.34
C TYR A 770 -45.49 40.57 79.84
N ILE A 771 -45.10 41.78 79.41
CA ILE A 771 -44.81 42.09 78.01
C ILE A 771 -43.64 41.22 77.51
N ASN A 772 -42.54 41.15 78.26
CA ASN A 772 -41.38 40.32 77.90
C ASN A 772 -41.74 38.84 77.79
N LEU A 773 -42.50 38.29 78.74
CA LEU A 773 -43.00 36.90 78.67
C LEU A 773 -43.92 36.68 77.46
N ARG A 774 -44.85 37.62 77.19
CA ARG A 774 -45.73 37.56 76.02
C ARG A 774 -44.96 37.65 74.71
N GLU A 775 -43.90 38.45 74.65
CA GLU A 775 -43.04 38.57 73.48
C GLU A 775 -42.22 37.28 73.26
N ILE A 776 -41.70 36.68 74.33
CA ILE A 776 -40.99 35.39 74.28
C ILE A 776 -41.93 34.26 73.84
N MET A 777 -43.16 34.20 74.38
CA MET A 777 -44.15 33.20 73.96
C MET A 777 -44.64 33.42 72.52
N ALA A 778 -44.76 34.67 72.06
CA ALA A 778 -45.05 34.97 70.66
C ALA A 778 -43.88 34.64 69.70
N LYS A 779 -42.64 34.62 70.22
CA LYS A 779 -41.43 34.21 69.48
C LYS A 779 -41.19 32.69 69.50
N GLN A 780 -41.92 31.91 70.31
CA GLN A 780 -41.84 30.44 70.25
C GLN A 780 -42.76 29.89 69.15
N PRO A 781 -42.21 29.16 68.14
CA PRO A 781 -43.03 28.54 67.11
C PRO A 781 -43.85 27.39 67.71
N GLY A 782 -45.18 27.43 67.54
CA GLY A 782 -46.06 26.34 67.95
C GLY A 782 -45.77 25.03 67.19
N PRO A 783 -46.18 23.85 67.69
CA PRO A 783 -45.71 22.55 67.20
C PRO A 783 -45.86 22.33 65.68
N GLN A 784 -46.96 22.82 65.09
CA GLN A 784 -47.19 22.77 63.64
C GLN A 784 -46.20 23.66 62.86
N MET A 785 -45.85 24.83 63.39
CA MET A 785 -44.86 25.72 62.81
C MET A 785 -43.46 25.10 62.89
N THR A 786 -43.10 24.42 63.98
CA THR A 786 -41.82 23.72 64.12
C THR A 786 -41.72 22.54 63.14
N ILE A 787 -42.80 21.80 62.93
CA ILE A 787 -42.88 20.73 61.90
C ILE A 787 -42.79 21.33 60.49
N ALA A 788 -43.47 22.45 60.22
CA ALA A 788 -43.38 23.17 58.95
C ALA A 788 -41.96 23.70 58.71
N LEU A 789 -41.30 24.25 59.73
CA LEU A 789 -39.92 24.75 59.67
C LEU A 789 -38.93 23.60 59.45
N ASN A 790 -39.13 22.43 60.08
CA ASN A 790 -38.30 21.26 59.80
C ASN A 790 -38.55 20.70 58.38
N LYS A 791 -39.79 20.70 57.87
CA LYS A 791 -40.09 20.33 56.48
C LYS A 791 -39.47 21.32 55.48
N THR A 792 -39.61 22.63 55.69
CA THR A 792 -39.00 23.64 54.81
C THR A 792 -37.48 23.63 54.91
N ARG A 793 -36.89 23.46 56.10
CA ARG A 793 -35.43 23.35 56.29
C ARG A 793 -34.86 22.07 55.69
N LYS A 794 -35.61 20.96 55.67
CA LYS A 794 -35.26 19.76 54.90
C LYS A 794 -35.37 20.03 53.40
N ALA A 795 -36.49 20.57 52.91
CA ALA A 795 -36.66 20.92 51.50
C ALA A 795 -35.64 21.97 51.00
N LEU A 796 -35.19 22.89 51.87
CA LEU A 796 -34.14 23.87 51.59
C LEU A 796 -32.75 23.23 51.56
N ARG A 797 -32.51 22.20 52.38
CA ARG A 797 -31.28 21.39 52.33
C ARG A 797 -31.26 20.50 51.08
N ASP A 798 -32.39 19.90 50.72
CA ASP A 798 -32.54 19.09 49.51
C ASP A 798 -32.43 19.97 48.24
N ARG A 799 -33.08 21.15 48.21
CA ARG A 799 -32.85 22.16 47.15
C ARG A 799 -31.44 22.72 47.16
N GLY A 800 -30.82 22.91 48.33
CA GLY A 800 -29.43 23.35 48.45
C GLY A 800 -28.45 22.33 47.89
N ASN A 801 -28.72 21.03 48.09
CA ASN A 801 -27.95 19.95 47.49
C ASN A 801 -28.20 19.87 45.97
N LYS A 802 -29.45 19.95 45.50
CA LYS A 802 -29.74 20.05 44.05
C LYS A 802 -29.11 21.29 43.42
N MET A 803 -29.08 22.42 44.12
CA MET A 803 -28.42 23.64 43.63
C MET A 803 -26.90 23.52 43.67
N LYS A 804 -26.31 22.73 44.58
CA LYS A 804 -24.90 22.35 44.49
C LYS A 804 -24.61 21.47 43.28
N CYS A 805 -25.46 20.47 42.99
CA CYS A 805 -25.35 19.66 41.76
C CYS A 805 -25.45 20.55 40.51
N LEU A 806 -26.49 21.38 40.42
CA LEU A 806 -26.68 22.33 39.31
C LEU A 806 -25.53 23.34 39.23
N VAL A 807 -24.95 23.81 40.33
CA VAL A 807 -23.77 24.69 40.31
C VAL A 807 -22.50 23.94 39.91
N SER A 808 -22.33 22.66 40.25
CA SER A 808 -21.23 21.86 39.70
C SER A 808 -21.41 21.56 38.21
N GLU A 809 -22.64 21.30 37.75
CA GLU A 809 -22.97 21.16 36.33
C GLU A 809 -22.74 22.49 35.58
N LEU A 810 -23.19 23.62 36.13
CA LEU A 810 -22.99 24.95 35.53
C LEU A 810 -21.52 25.33 35.53
N ASN A 811 -20.75 25.03 36.60
CA ASN A 811 -19.30 25.22 36.61
C ASN A 811 -18.60 24.31 35.58
N MET A 812 -19.06 23.08 35.37
CA MET A 812 -18.53 22.18 34.33
C MET A 812 -18.80 22.75 32.94
N TYR A 813 -20.04 23.18 32.66
CA TYR A 813 -20.39 23.88 31.41
C TYR A 813 -19.66 25.23 31.26
N GLU A 814 -19.37 25.94 32.35
CA GLU A 814 -18.58 27.17 32.30
C GLU A 814 -17.10 26.90 32.01
N VAL A 815 -16.55 25.77 32.49
CA VAL A 815 -15.24 25.26 32.08
C VAL A 815 -15.24 24.88 30.61
N GLU A 816 -16.19 24.06 30.13
CA GLU A 816 -16.33 23.71 28.70
C GLU A 816 -16.48 24.96 27.81
N ILE A 817 -17.31 25.92 28.21
CA ILE A 817 -17.47 27.20 27.51
C ILE A 817 -16.17 28.02 27.50
N ASN A 818 -15.36 27.95 28.56
CA ASN A 818 -14.08 28.64 28.63
C ASN A 818 -12.98 27.90 27.84
N GLU A 819 -13.03 26.57 27.74
CA GLU A 819 -12.22 25.77 26.83
C GLU A 819 -12.58 26.09 25.37
N TYR A 820 -13.87 26.12 25.01
CA TYR A 820 -14.33 26.54 23.68
C TYR A 820 -13.98 28.00 23.36
N LYS A 821 -14.00 28.91 24.35
CA LYS A 821 -13.49 30.29 24.17
C LYS A 821 -11.98 30.30 23.96
N PHE A 822 -11.22 29.50 24.72
CA PHE A 822 -9.78 29.41 24.57
C PHE A 822 -9.39 28.81 23.22
N ASP A 823 -10.09 27.79 22.75
CA ASP A 823 -9.96 27.23 21.40
C ASP A 823 -10.37 28.26 20.33
N MET A 824 -11.46 29.00 20.52
CA MET A 824 -11.84 30.11 19.62
C MET A 824 -10.78 31.22 19.61
N GLU A 825 -10.16 31.55 20.74
CA GLU A 825 -9.04 32.49 20.81
C GLU A 825 -7.76 31.93 20.19
N ARG A 826 -7.47 30.62 20.33
CA ARG A 826 -6.37 29.94 19.67
C ARG A 826 -6.56 29.94 18.16
N MET A 827 -7.72 29.49 17.67
CA MET A 827 -8.09 29.55 16.25
C MET A 827 -8.12 31.00 15.72
N SER A 828 -8.52 31.99 16.54
CA SER A 828 -8.47 33.41 16.17
C SER A 828 -7.03 33.94 16.10
N LYS A 829 -6.14 33.50 17.00
CA LYS A 829 -4.69 33.79 16.94
C LYS A 829 -4.05 33.13 15.73
N GLU A 830 -4.30 31.84 15.49
CA GLU A 830 -3.85 31.10 14.31
C GLU A 830 -4.36 31.74 13.01
N MET A 831 -5.63 32.17 12.96
CA MET A 831 -6.19 32.92 11.83
C MET A 831 -5.59 34.33 11.70
N CYS A 832 -5.26 35.01 12.80
CA CYS A 832 -4.53 36.28 12.77
C CYS A 832 -3.08 36.07 12.31
N GLU A 833 -2.42 34.99 12.70
CA GLU A 833 -1.09 34.61 12.21
C GLU A 833 -1.12 34.24 10.74
N LEU A 834 -2.09 33.44 10.28
CA LEU A 834 -2.34 33.14 8.86
C LEU A 834 -2.61 34.43 8.07
N LYS A 835 -3.42 35.34 8.60
CA LYS A 835 -3.66 36.66 8.01
C LYS A 835 -2.40 37.53 8.00
N THR A 836 -1.54 37.43 9.01
CA THR A 836 -0.26 38.15 9.10
C THR A 836 0.79 37.55 8.15
N LYS A 837 0.88 36.23 8.06
CA LYS A 837 1.68 35.46 7.09
C LYS A 837 1.21 35.76 5.66
N TYR A 838 -0.10 35.80 5.40
CA TYR A 838 -0.71 36.20 4.13
C TYR A 838 -0.42 37.66 3.78
N TYR A 839 -0.56 38.61 4.71
CA TYR A 839 -0.19 40.00 4.46
C TYR A 839 1.33 40.21 4.33
N ALA A 840 2.15 39.41 5.00
CA ALA A 840 3.60 39.40 4.82
C ALA A 840 3.97 38.85 3.43
N GLN A 841 3.30 37.79 2.97
CA GLN A 841 3.44 37.23 1.63
C GLN A 841 2.94 38.22 0.57
N LYS A 842 1.82 38.91 0.81
CA LYS A 842 1.30 40.00 -0.03
C LYS A 842 2.25 41.20 -0.07
N ARG A 843 2.87 41.58 1.07
CA ARG A 843 3.93 42.61 1.12
C ARG A 843 5.21 42.16 0.42
N LYS A 844 5.59 40.88 0.50
CA LYS A 844 6.70 40.31 -0.28
C LYS A 844 6.39 40.35 -1.79
N LEU A 845 5.18 39.94 -2.20
CA LEU A 845 4.69 40.03 -3.59
C LEU A 845 4.57 41.47 -4.10
N GLN A 846 4.25 42.43 -3.22
CA GLN A 846 4.19 43.84 -3.56
C GLN A 846 5.61 44.43 -3.67
N LYS A 847 6.53 44.06 -2.78
CA LYS A 847 7.96 44.37 -2.92
C LYS A 847 8.61 43.75 -4.15
N THR A 848 8.23 42.54 -4.59
CA THR A 848 8.74 41.96 -5.84
C THR A 848 8.08 42.57 -7.08
N LYS A 849 6.89 43.18 -6.97
CA LYS A 849 6.32 44.06 -8.02
C LYS A 849 6.99 45.43 -8.07
N GLU A 850 7.30 46.03 -6.92
CA GLU A 850 8.02 47.33 -6.83
C GLU A 850 9.50 47.20 -7.23
N ASN A 851 10.16 46.09 -6.91
CA ASN A 851 11.52 45.79 -7.38
C ASN A 851 11.59 45.42 -8.87
N LYS A 852 10.46 45.30 -9.58
CA LYS A 852 10.41 45.23 -11.05
C LYS A 852 10.21 46.60 -11.72
N SER A 853 10.13 47.70 -10.96
CA SER A 853 9.92 49.05 -11.49
C SER A 853 10.83 50.12 -10.87
N LYS A 854 12.14 49.85 -10.77
CA LYS A 854 13.18 50.89 -10.62
C LYS A 854 14.58 50.45 -11.07
N SER A 855 14.86 50.67 -12.35
CA SER A 855 16.20 50.92 -12.89
C SER A 855 16.14 52.23 -13.69
N LEU A 856 17.25 53.00 -13.70
CA LEU A 856 17.41 54.36 -14.28
C LEU A 856 16.56 55.45 -13.55
N MET A 857 17.10 56.48 -12.89
CA MET A 857 18.29 57.31 -13.18
C MET A 857 18.91 57.97 -11.92
N LYS A 858 20.16 58.43 -12.02
CA LYS A 858 20.81 59.44 -11.13
C LYS A 858 20.44 60.86 -11.59
N PRO A 859 20.38 61.89 -10.72
CA PRO A 859 21.55 62.77 -10.48
C PRO A 859 21.74 63.24 -9.00
N ILE A 860 22.97 63.28 -8.45
CA ILE A 860 23.94 64.41 -8.30
C ILE A 860 23.69 65.40 -7.11
N LEU A 861 24.47 65.21 -6.02
CA LEU A 861 25.00 66.20 -5.03
C LEU A 861 23.97 67.00 -4.12
N PRO A 862 24.41 67.77 -3.09
CA PRO A 862 24.71 67.21 -1.76
C PRO A 862 24.12 67.95 -0.51
N ALA A 863 24.06 67.22 0.62
CA ALA A 863 24.06 67.62 2.05
C ALA A 863 23.52 69.00 2.55
N LEU A 864 22.49 68.97 3.43
CA LEU A 864 22.45 69.49 4.84
C LEU A 864 20.98 69.66 5.34
N PRO A 865 20.70 69.70 6.67
CA PRO A 865 19.35 69.51 7.23
C PRO A 865 18.61 70.79 7.63
N LEU A 866 17.27 70.79 7.71
CA LEU A 866 16.50 71.45 8.79
C LEU A 866 14.96 71.17 8.78
N LYS A 867 14.39 71.05 10.00
CA LYS A 867 13.06 71.46 10.52
C LYS A 867 11.76 71.49 9.67
N GLN A 868 10.75 70.78 10.23
CA GLN A 868 9.36 71.19 10.55
C GLN A 868 8.24 71.45 9.49
N LYS A 869 7.09 70.79 9.78
CA LYS A 869 5.68 71.28 9.76
C LYS A 869 4.89 71.50 8.44
N LYS A 870 3.97 70.55 8.22
CA LYS A 870 2.48 70.68 8.23
C LYS A 870 1.68 71.36 7.08
N PHE A 871 0.74 70.57 6.54
CA PHE A 871 -0.51 70.91 5.79
C PHE A 871 -0.33 71.55 4.38
N PHE A 872 -1.25 71.44 3.40
CA PHE A 872 -2.71 71.13 3.39
C PHE A 872 -3.16 70.31 2.15
N GLY A 873 -4.38 69.74 2.22
CA GLY A 873 -5.25 69.42 1.06
C GLY A 873 -5.29 67.93 0.63
N GLY A 874 -6.46 67.31 0.41
CA GLY A 874 -7.85 67.74 0.62
C GLY A 874 -8.84 66.68 0.08
N GLY A 875 -10.03 66.53 0.67
CA GLY A 875 -11.06 65.59 0.18
C GLY A 875 -12.00 65.01 1.25
N PHE A 876 -13.11 65.72 1.48
CA PHE A 876 -14.42 65.36 2.10
C PHE A 876 -14.76 63.86 2.36
N ASN A 877 -15.58 63.48 3.36
CA ASN A 877 -16.35 64.26 4.35
C ASN A 877 -16.63 63.41 5.62
N MET A 878 -16.75 64.05 6.78
CA MET A 878 -17.25 63.42 8.02
C MET A 878 -18.49 64.17 8.51
N THR A 879 -19.60 63.47 8.72
CA THR A 879 -20.78 64.01 9.44
C THR A 879 -20.86 63.39 10.84
N ILE A 880 -20.64 64.25 11.84
CA ILE A 880 -20.77 63.98 13.28
C ILE A 880 -22.23 64.24 13.72
N PRO A 881 -22.76 63.55 14.75
CA PRO A 881 -24.20 63.51 15.00
C PRO A 881 -24.76 64.76 15.69
N THR A 882 -26.05 65.04 15.45
CA THR A 882 -26.82 66.09 16.13
C THR A 882 -27.64 65.56 17.29
N SER A 883 -27.50 66.19 18.46
CA SER A 883 -28.39 66.05 19.61
C SER A 883 -29.48 67.13 19.60
N ARG A 884 -30.76 66.78 19.86
CA ARG A 884 -31.73 67.72 20.47
C ARG A 884 -32.94 67.02 21.12
N SER A 885 -32.96 67.08 22.45
CA SER A 885 -34.10 67.35 23.35
C SER A 885 -35.56 67.08 22.92
N SER A 886 -36.22 66.23 23.72
CA SER A 886 -37.56 66.40 24.34
C SER A 886 -38.79 66.79 23.49
N LEU A 887 -39.84 65.95 23.54
CA LEU A 887 -41.05 66.23 24.33
C LEU A 887 -42.00 65.00 24.41
N LEU A 888 -42.94 65.08 25.36
CA LEU A 888 -44.10 64.20 25.59
C LEU A 888 -44.93 63.98 24.29
N ASP A 889 -45.67 62.89 24.07
CA ASP A 889 -46.83 62.50 24.88
C ASP A 889 -47.35 61.05 24.66
N SER A 890 -48.25 60.66 25.57
CA SER A 890 -49.11 59.45 25.66
C SER A 890 -49.43 58.59 24.42
N ALA A 891 -49.27 57.26 24.57
CA ALA A 891 -50.35 56.26 24.47
C ALA A 891 -49.95 54.94 25.17
#